data_AF-A0A848LEW7-F1
#
_entry.id   AF-A0A848LEW7-F1
#
_cell.length_a   1.000
_cell.length_b   1.000
_cell.length_c   1.000
_cell.angle_alpha   90.00
_cell.angle_beta   90.00
_cell.angle_gamma   90.00
#
_symmetry.space_group_name_H-M   'P 1'
#
loop_
_entity.id
_entity.type
_entity.pdbx_description
1 polymer ?
#
loop_
_entity_poly.entity_id
_entity_poly.type
_entity_poly.pdbx_seq_one_letter_code
_entity_poly.pdbx_strand_id
1 'polypeptide(L)'
;MGTQQLGASTSQWRARTLSLCAAVSLLVSTSAAAQAPAFIEFDSGHVRPLAMSPDGTRLFAVNTPDNRLEVFNITSSGLQLAAEIPVGMEPVSVAARSNTEVWVVNHLSDSVSVVSLSGTPRVVRTLLVGDEPRDVVFAGSNGYAFITTAHRGQQRTDASIASVPGAGDPKLTTPGIGRADVWVFNPASLGTTLGGTPLRIVTLFGDTPRGLAVSPDKRTVYAGIAQSGNQTASITFDSVCNGFGDSGCLVFPDTRPYGNNLMPGGLPGPSTNVAGVKAPETGLIVKFNKATNRWEDTLGRNWNNAVRFNLPDKDVFAINADTLQETAFFTGVGTTLFNLVTNPKSGAVYVSNSEANNLTRFEGPGTFGGSTVQGNLAQMRITVINNGSVTPRHLNKHIDYSKLAGKPGFDPTVKNHSLSTPTDMVVSSDGSKLYVAAFSSSKVGVYDTAALESNSFDPRTASANHIPVTGGGPSGLVLDEARNRLYVTTRFDNAVKVIDLATKREIAAAPFYNPEPTSVVQGRPFLYDANFSSANGEASCASCHIFGDKDELAWDLGNPDDEVTSNPIDKRLASALEIGLFRTFTTHPRSDINGNNDANIFHPMKGPMTTQTLRGMTHQGAMHWRGDRANGFFGIDAYDEELSFKNFIVAFEGLLGRASMPTEAEMTKFATFQLQVQLPPNPVRRLDNSLTTSQQNAKNFYFGSRRVDGIAIGSDTGFNCNGCHTIDGAQGFFGTDGQASFEGIPQIVKIPHVRNMYTKVGMFGFADSAFFSHPESGPTGDQIRGFGFTNDGSVDTLFRFFSAIVFTNTSIGGPAVGFQSDTQRREMEDFMLVADTDLAPIVGQQVTLTNTNASAVGSRIDLLIARARAPFASKILGGQTYEADLVAKVATGGRVRGYLYDRTAGTWKPDTGTANITTAALRALASTAGQEVTFTAVPPGSGLRIALDRNMDGRLDGQ
;
A
#
# COMPACT_ATOMS: atom_id res chain seq x y z
N MET A 1 74.16 7.99 2.47
CA MET A 1 74.58 7.64 3.85
C MET A 1 73.60 6.60 4.37
N GLY A 2 74.12 5.47 4.85
CA GLY A 2 73.48 4.15 4.76
C GLY A 2 72.47 3.77 5.85
N THR A 3 71.53 2.90 5.43
CA THR A 3 71.17 1.58 5.98
C THR A 3 71.26 1.32 7.49
N GLN A 4 70.14 0.89 8.11
CA GLN A 4 69.95 -0.51 8.53
C GLN A 4 68.49 -0.83 8.95
N GLN A 5 68.15 -2.11 8.76
CA GLN A 5 66.86 -2.80 8.89
C GLN A 5 66.65 -3.49 10.26
N LEU A 6 65.38 -3.63 10.62
CA LEU A 6 64.62 -4.80 11.15
C LEU A 6 65.20 -5.71 12.26
N GLY A 7 64.32 -6.07 13.21
CA GLY A 7 64.42 -7.29 14.02
C GLY A 7 63.22 -7.45 14.98
N ALA A 8 62.46 -8.54 14.84
CA ALA A 8 61.22 -8.86 15.54
C ALA A 8 61.39 -9.95 16.63
N SER A 9 60.28 -10.22 17.35
CA SER A 9 59.86 -11.53 17.91
C SER A 9 60.15 -11.88 19.40
N THR A 10 59.08 -11.79 20.20
CA THR A 10 58.48 -12.73 21.19
C THR A 10 59.34 -13.62 22.12
N SER A 11 59.10 -13.56 23.44
CA SER A 11 58.29 -14.54 24.21
C SER A 11 58.59 -14.61 25.73
N GLN A 12 57.59 -15.12 26.49
CA GLN A 12 57.66 -15.87 27.77
C GLN A 12 57.58 -15.15 29.15
N TRP A 13 56.36 -15.23 29.71
CA TRP A 13 55.94 -15.62 31.07
C TRP A 13 57.01 -15.96 32.13
N ARG A 14 56.87 -15.37 33.34
CA ARG A 14 56.71 -16.06 34.64
C ARG A 14 56.25 -15.13 35.77
N ALA A 15 55.42 -15.68 36.64
CA ALA A 15 54.59 -15.05 37.67
C ALA A 15 55.30 -14.73 39.00
N ARG A 16 54.74 -13.78 39.78
CA ARG A 16 54.59 -13.88 41.26
C ARG A 16 53.35 -13.12 41.75
N THR A 17 52.68 -13.76 42.71
CA THR A 17 51.40 -13.53 43.38
C THR A 17 51.48 -12.55 44.56
N LEU A 18 50.38 -11.83 44.85
CA LEU A 18 49.85 -11.62 46.22
C LEU A 18 48.41 -11.08 46.20
N SER A 19 47.56 -11.74 46.99
CA SER A 19 46.10 -11.68 47.07
C SER A 19 45.54 -10.45 47.81
N LEU A 20 44.33 -9.98 47.46
CA LEU A 20 43.26 -9.70 48.44
C LEU A 20 41.86 -9.50 47.80
N CYS A 21 40.91 -10.32 48.25
CA CYS A 21 39.44 -10.16 48.32
C CYS A 21 38.67 -9.58 47.11
N ALA A 22 38.10 -10.49 46.31
CA ALA A 22 37.02 -10.20 45.37
C ALA A 22 35.65 -10.20 46.08
N ALA A 23 34.94 -9.08 46.02
CA ALA A 23 33.48 -9.04 46.07
C ALA A 23 33.01 -8.74 44.63
N VAL A 24 32.63 -9.80 43.91
CA VAL A 24 32.05 -9.68 42.56
C VAL A 24 30.59 -9.29 42.72
N SER A 25 30.28 -8.01 42.55
CA SER A 25 28.94 -7.58 42.19
C SER A 25 28.76 -7.85 40.70
N LEU A 26 28.18 -9.01 40.37
CA LEU A 26 27.60 -9.28 39.06
C LEU A 26 26.44 -8.30 38.84
N LEU A 27 26.72 -7.14 38.26
CA LEU A 27 25.72 -6.38 37.53
C LEU A 27 25.48 -7.13 36.23
N VAL A 28 24.58 -8.11 36.26
CA VAL A 28 23.87 -8.53 35.06
C VAL A 28 23.03 -7.31 34.67
N SER A 29 23.57 -6.47 33.78
CA SER A 29 22.77 -5.52 33.04
C SER A 29 21.83 -6.35 32.17
N THR A 30 20.68 -6.74 32.72
CA THR A 30 19.53 -7.14 31.92
C THR A 30 19.20 -5.93 31.07
N SER A 31 19.57 -5.98 29.79
CA SER A 31 19.03 -5.05 28.80
C SER A 31 17.52 -5.10 28.95
N ALA A 32 16.92 -4.02 29.48
CA ALA A 32 15.48 -3.91 29.58
C ALA A 32 14.93 -4.16 28.18
N ALA A 33 14.03 -5.15 28.04
CA ALA A 33 13.35 -5.36 26.77
C ALA A 33 12.72 -4.03 26.37
N ALA A 34 12.98 -3.57 25.14
CA ALA A 34 12.38 -2.35 24.63
C ALA A 34 10.86 -2.49 24.72
N GLN A 35 10.17 -1.47 25.23
CA GLN A 35 8.72 -1.50 25.36
C GLN A 35 8.06 -1.29 23.99
N ALA A 36 6.99 -2.03 23.69
CA ALA A 36 6.19 -1.82 22.49
C ALA A 36 5.68 -0.36 22.42
N PRO A 37 5.67 0.27 21.23
CA PRO A 37 5.27 1.66 21.10
C PRO A 37 3.78 1.87 21.39
N ALA A 38 3.43 3.03 21.96
CA ALA A 38 2.04 3.40 22.25
C ALA A 38 1.21 3.74 21.00
N PHE A 39 1.87 3.89 19.85
CA PHE A 39 1.28 4.24 18.57
C PHE A 39 2.02 3.52 17.43
N ILE A 40 1.27 2.97 16.47
CA ILE A 40 1.77 2.39 15.22
C ILE A 40 1.16 3.20 14.08
N GLU A 41 2.00 3.71 13.18
CA GLU A 41 1.57 4.47 12.01
C GLU A 41 1.29 3.53 10.83
N PHE A 42 0.08 3.58 10.28
CA PHE A 42 -0.30 2.82 9.07
C PHE A 42 -0.46 3.70 7.82
N ASP A 43 -0.63 5.02 8.01
CA ASP A 43 -0.84 6.02 6.97
C ASP A 43 -2.02 5.72 6.03
N SER A 44 -3.18 5.35 6.61
CA SER A 44 -4.38 5.03 5.82
C SER A 44 -4.92 6.26 5.09
N GLY A 45 -5.19 6.12 3.79
CA GLY A 45 -5.68 7.21 2.97
C GLY A 45 -7.19 7.45 3.11
N HIS A 46 -7.59 8.67 3.44
CA HIS A 46 -9.00 9.09 3.46
C HIS A 46 -9.70 8.91 2.10
N VAL A 47 -11.01 8.64 2.14
CA VAL A 47 -11.88 8.67 0.96
C VAL A 47 -12.95 9.75 1.09
N ARG A 48 -13.82 9.65 2.10
CA ARG A 48 -14.79 10.70 2.47
C ARG A 48 -14.81 10.93 3.97
N PRO A 49 -13.80 11.64 4.50
CA PRO A 49 -13.60 11.78 5.93
C PRO A 49 -14.60 12.76 6.59
N LEU A 50 -15.52 13.36 5.82
CA LEU A 50 -16.56 14.28 6.31
C LEU A 50 -17.95 13.90 5.82
N ALA A 51 -18.96 14.12 6.66
CA ALA A 51 -20.36 14.07 6.27
C ALA A 51 -21.18 15.10 7.05
N MET A 52 -22.21 15.67 6.42
CA MET A 52 -23.19 16.51 7.11
C MET A 52 -24.43 15.70 7.46
N SER A 53 -25.01 15.99 8.63
CA SER A 53 -26.34 15.48 8.99
C SER A 53 -27.42 15.95 7.99
N PRO A 54 -28.46 15.14 7.73
CA PRO A 54 -29.53 15.51 6.81
C PRO A 54 -30.24 16.84 7.11
N ASP A 55 -30.35 17.24 8.38
CA ASP A 55 -30.91 18.54 8.78
C ASP A 55 -29.93 19.72 8.70
N GLY A 56 -28.66 19.47 8.35
CA GLY A 56 -27.63 20.49 8.22
C GLY A 56 -27.21 21.14 9.53
N THR A 57 -27.47 20.52 10.69
CA THR A 57 -27.13 21.08 12.01
C THR A 57 -25.84 20.52 12.61
N ARG A 58 -25.38 19.37 12.12
CA ARG A 58 -24.17 18.69 12.57
C ARG A 58 -23.24 18.32 11.41
N LEU A 59 -21.95 18.39 11.69
CA LEU A 59 -20.87 17.88 10.85
C LEU A 59 -20.20 16.70 11.55
N PHE A 60 -19.90 15.66 10.79
CA PHE A 60 -19.22 14.45 11.22
C PHE A 60 -17.85 14.38 10.57
N ALA A 61 -16.81 14.06 11.34
CA ALA A 61 -15.46 13.88 10.82
C ALA A 61 -14.82 12.62 11.39
N VAL A 62 -14.09 11.88 10.55
CA VAL A 62 -13.25 10.79 11.06
C VAL A 62 -11.92 11.35 11.54
N ASN A 63 -11.50 10.94 12.73
CA ASN A 63 -10.18 11.19 13.28
C ASN A 63 -9.41 9.86 13.22
N THR A 64 -8.72 9.65 12.09
CA THR A 64 -7.99 8.41 11.78
C THR A 64 -6.97 8.01 12.84
N PRO A 65 -6.02 8.88 13.25
CA PRO A 65 -5.01 8.46 14.22
C PRO A 65 -5.57 8.16 15.63
N ASP A 66 -6.70 8.76 16.00
CA ASP A 66 -7.32 8.52 17.31
C ASP A 66 -8.42 7.43 17.29
N ASN A 67 -8.75 6.86 16.14
CA ASN A 67 -9.79 5.85 15.99
C ASN A 67 -11.17 6.34 16.45
N ARG A 68 -11.55 7.57 16.06
CA ARG A 68 -12.79 8.22 16.49
C ARG A 68 -13.63 8.81 15.37
N LEU A 69 -14.92 8.91 15.66
CA LEU A 69 -15.85 9.83 15.02
C LEU A 69 -15.97 11.10 15.87
N GLU A 70 -15.63 12.23 15.27
CA GLU A 70 -15.84 13.58 15.81
C GLU A 70 -17.21 14.10 15.35
N VAL A 71 -18.00 14.61 16.29
CA VAL A 71 -19.33 15.19 16.01
C VAL A 71 -19.31 16.65 16.40
N PHE A 72 -19.56 17.53 15.44
CA PHE A 72 -19.63 18.97 15.66
C PHE A 72 -21.05 19.50 15.46
N ASN A 73 -21.49 20.39 16.34
CA ASN A 73 -22.60 21.28 16.03
C ASN A 73 -22.12 22.38 15.08
N ILE A 74 -22.91 22.66 14.04
CA ILE A 74 -22.66 23.73 13.09
C ILE A 74 -23.31 25.01 13.63
N THR A 75 -22.49 26.00 13.94
CA THR A 75 -22.92 27.29 14.52
C THR A 75 -22.59 28.45 13.60
N SER A 76 -23.11 29.64 13.88
CA SER A 76 -22.74 30.86 13.14
C SER A 76 -21.26 31.23 13.29
N SER A 77 -20.59 30.85 14.38
CA SER A 77 -19.17 31.11 14.62
C SER A 77 -18.22 30.02 14.10
N GLY A 78 -18.74 28.90 13.58
CA GLY A 78 -17.93 27.77 13.11
C GLY A 78 -18.42 26.44 13.67
N LEU A 79 -17.49 25.55 14.00
CA LEU A 79 -17.77 24.20 14.51
C LEU A 79 -17.56 24.14 16.03
N GLN A 80 -18.52 23.55 16.75
CA GLN A 80 -18.42 23.28 18.17
C GLN A 80 -18.46 21.78 18.41
N LEU A 81 -17.41 21.21 19.01
CA LEU A 81 -17.35 19.78 19.31
C LEU A 81 -18.48 19.40 20.29
N ALA A 82 -19.24 18.37 19.93
CA ALA A 82 -20.41 17.90 20.66
C ALA A 82 -20.22 16.47 21.20
N ALA A 83 -19.49 15.61 20.50
CA ALA A 83 -19.17 14.27 20.95
C ALA A 83 -17.95 13.70 20.22
N GLU A 84 -17.23 12.80 20.90
CA GLU A 84 -16.10 12.04 20.35
C GLU A 84 -16.35 10.55 20.61
N ILE A 85 -16.65 9.77 19.57
CA ILE A 85 -17.06 8.37 19.71
C ILE A 85 -15.93 7.44 19.27
N PRO A 86 -15.40 6.56 20.15
CA PRO A 86 -14.49 5.49 19.74
C PRO A 86 -15.15 4.57 18.71
N VAL A 87 -14.47 4.30 17.60
CA VAL A 87 -14.90 3.39 16.52
C VAL A 87 -13.83 2.32 16.28
N GLY A 88 -13.80 1.71 15.10
CA GLY A 88 -12.71 0.80 14.69
C GLY A 88 -11.43 1.56 14.36
N MET A 89 -10.36 0.79 14.10
CA MET A 89 -9.05 1.34 13.79
C MET A 89 -8.97 1.90 12.38
N GLU A 90 -8.24 3.01 12.24
CA GLU A 90 -8.00 3.71 10.98
C GLU A 90 -9.32 4.07 10.24
N PRO A 91 -10.24 4.86 10.84
CA PRO A 91 -11.44 5.28 10.14
C PRO A 91 -11.12 6.22 8.97
N VAL A 92 -11.66 5.96 7.78
CA VAL A 92 -11.33 6.68 6.52
C VAL A 92 -12.52 7.29 5.79
N SER A 93 -13.73 6.87 6.13
CA SER A 93 -14.98 7.37 5.54
C SER A 93 -16.12 7.41 6.55
N VAL A 94 -17.01 8.38 6.42
CA VAL A 94 -18.21 8.53 7.25
C VAL A 94 -19.43 8.91 6.41
N ALA A 95 -20.59 8.34 6.73
CA ALA A 95 -21.86 8.72 6.12
C ALA A 95 -22.98 8.82 7.16
N ALA A 96 -23.81 9.85 7.05
CA ALA A 96 -25.00 10.02 7.89
C ALA A 96 -26.21 9.36 7.23
N ARG A 97 -26.79 8.34 7.86
CA ARG A 97 -28.05 7.72 7.39
C ARG A 97 -29.26 8.54 7.83
N SER A 98 -29.18 9.13 9.02
CA SER A 98 -30.19 10.01 9.61
C SER A 98 -29.51 11.04 10.52
N ASN A 99 -30.29 11.91 11.17
CA ASN A 99 -29.76 12.87 12.15
C ASN A 99 -29.17 12.19 13.41
N THR A 100 -29.50 10.92 13.65
CA THR A 100 -29.09 10.19 14.86
C THR A 100 -28.35 8.88 14.59
N GLU A 101 -28.07 8.56 13.33
CA GLU A 101 -27.37 7.34 12.94
C GLU A 101 -26.30 7.63 11.88
N VAL A 102 -25.06 7.26 12.20
CA VAL A 102 -23.86 7.54 11.41
C VAL A 102 -23.07 6.26 11.22
N TRP A 103 -22.61 6.00 10.00
CA TRP A 103 -21.81 4.81 9.66
C TRP A 103 -20.38 5.23 9.39
N VAL A 104 -19.42 4.56 10.00
CA VAL A 104 -17.98 4.87 9.91
C VAL A 104 -17.22 3.66 9.43
N VAL A 105 -16.50 3.82 8.32
CA VAL A 105 -15.69 2.76 7.69
C VAL A 105 -14.29 2.75 8.31
N ASN A 106 -13.89 1.62 8.86
CA ASN A 106 -12.65 1.44 9.63
C ASN A 106 -11.70 0.53 8.83
N HIS A 107 -10.71 1.15 8.19
CA HIS A 107 -9.88 0.53 7.16
C HIS A 107 -9.04 -0.63 7.68
N LEU A 108 -8.41 -0.47 8.85
CA LEU A 108 -7.57 -1.52 9.44
C LEU A 108 -8.40 -2.59 10.16
N SER A 109 -9.59 -2.23 10.65
CA SER A 109 -10.45 -3.14 11.40
C SER A 109 -11.36 -4.00 10.53
N ASP A 110 -11.27 -3.91 9.20
CA ASP A 110 -12.12 -4.62 8.25
C ASP A 110 -13.63 -4.54 8.60
N SER A 111 -14.06 -3.36 9.03
CA SER A 111 -15.38 -3.20 9.63
C SER A 111 -16.02 -1.83 9.43
N VAL A 112 -17.34 -1.79 9.60
CA VAL A 112 -18.13 -0.57 9.65
C VAL A 112 -18.77 -0.43 11.03
N SER A 113 -18.55 0.71 11.67
CA SER A 113 -19.17 1.06 12.95
C SER A 113 -20.48 1.79 12.69
N VAL A 114 -21.60 1.24 13.15
CA VAL A 114 -22.91 1.91 13.19
C VAL A 114 -23.01 2.64 14.53
N VAL A 115 -23.02 3.96 14.48
CA VAL A 115 -23.03 4.86 15.64
C VAL A 115 -24.43 5.43 15.82
N SER A 116 -24.94 5.36 17.05
CA SER A 116 -26.15 6.10 17.46
C SER A 116 -25.75 7.36 18.20
N LEU A 117 -26.44 8.47 17.91
CA LEU A 117 -26.33 9.73 18.64
C LEU A 117 -27.47 9.93 19.66
N SER A 118 -28.31 8.90 19.86
CA SER A 118 -29.39 8.90 20.83
C SER A 118 -28.88 8.45 22.20
N GLY A 119 -29.19 9.23 23.24
CA GLY A 119 -28.61 9.03 24.58
C GLY A 119 -27.13 9.38 24.58
N THR A 120 -26.29 8.58 25.25
CA THR A 120 -24.84 8.70 25.13
C THR A 120 -24.39 8.20 23.74
N PRO A 121 -23.76 9.05 22.90
CA PRO A 121 -23.28 8.64 21.59
C PRO A 121 -22.29 7.48 21.67
N ARG A 122 -22.52 6.44 20.88
CA ARG A 122 -21.76 5.17 20.94
C ARG A 122 -21.96 4.31 19.70
N VAL A 123 -21.05 3.36 19.50
CA VAL A 123 -21.25 2.26 18.55
C VAL A 123 -22.35 1.33 19.07
N VAL A 124 -23.37 1.07 18.25
CA VAL A 124 -24.46 0.14 18.55
C VAL A 124 -24.34 -1.17 17.77
N ARG A 125 -23.53 -1.17 16.70
CA ARG A 125 -23.25 -2.35 15.89
C ARG A 125 -21.91 -2.21 15.18
N THR A 126 -21.11 -3.26 15.19
CA THR A 126 -19.97 -3.44 14.26
C THR A 126 -20.41 -4.41 13.17
N LEU A 127 -20.31 -3.98 11.91
CA LEU A 127 -20.44 -4.82 10.74
C LEU A 127 -19.06 -5.29 10.30
N LEU A 128 -18.90 -6.56 9.98
CA LEU A 128 -17.64 -7.09 9.44
C LEU A 128 -17.76 -7.23 7.94
N VAL A 129 -16.72 -6.82 7.21
CA VAL A 129 -16.67 -6.82 5.74
C VAL A 129 -15.35 -7.39 5.26
N GLY A 130 -15.07 -7.33 3.95
CA GLY A 130 -13.78 -7.71 3.40
C GLY A 130 -12.66 -6.76 3.82
N ASP A 131 -11.44 -7.14 3.47
CA ASP A 131 -10.22 -6.40 3.79
C ASP A 131 -10.21 -4.98 3.20
N GLU A 132 -9.59 -4.05 3.93
CA GLU A 132 -9.41 -2.64 3.54
C GLU A 132 -10.71 -1.96 3.08
N PRO A 133 -11.78 -1.90 3.90
CA PRO A 133 -12.98 -1.20 3.50
C PRO A 133 -12.69 0.30 3.38
N ARG A 134 -13.23 0.94 2.34
CA ARG A 134 -12.82 2.32 1.99
C ARG A 134 -13.94 3.35 2.04
N ASP A 135 -15.15 2.98 1.63
CA ASP A 135 -16.22 3.94 1.44
C ASP A 135 -17.61 3.34 1.68
N VAL A 136 -18.60 4.19 1.94
CA VAL A 136 -20.00 3.78 2.14
C VAL A 136 -20.98 4.81 1.58
N VAL A 137 -21.98 4.34 0.83
CA VAL A 137 -23.11 5.18 0.35
C VAL A 137 -24.44 4.46 0.53
N PHE A 138 -25.53 5.24 0.62
CA PHE A 138 -26.90 4.72 0.70
C PHE A 138 -27.66 4.97 -0.60
N ALA A 139 -28.25 3.93 -1.18
CA ALA A 139 -28.97 4.00 -2.46
C ALA A 139 -30.13 3.00 -2.56
N GLY A 140 -30.92 3.12 -3.63
CA GLY A 140 -32.07 2.27 -3.90
C GLY A 140 -33.32 2.69 -3.13
N SER A 141 -34.45 2.10 -3.51
CA SER A 141 -35.76 2.34 -2.88
C SER A 141 -35.82 1.96 -1.40
N ASN A 142 -34.99 1.00 -1.00
CA ASN A 142 -34.87 0.53 0.38
C ASN A 142 -33.73 1.19 1.16
N GLY A 143 -32.96 2.10 0.55
CA GLY A 143 -31.82 2.77 1.19
C GLY A 143 -30.73 1.79 1.64
N TYR A 144 -30.39 0.81 0.79
CA TYR A 144 -29.32 -0.14 1.05
C TYR A 144 -27.96 0.56 1.16
N ALA A 145 -27.11 0.03 2.03
CA ALA A 145 -25.75 0.51 2.21
C ALA A 145 -24.80 -0.30 1.32
N PHE A 146 -24.01 0.39 0.50
CA PHE A 146 -22.98 -0.18 -0.37
C PHE A 146 -21.61 0.18 0.19
N ILE A 147 -20.75 -0.82 0.42
CA ILE A 147 -19.43 -0.65 1.04
C ILE A 147 -18.36 -1.28 0.15
N THR A 148 -17.33 -0.51 -0.23
CA THR A 148 -16.20 -1.00 -1.04
C THR A 148 -15.16 -1.71 -0.18
N THR A 149 -14.71 -2.90 -0.61
CA THR A 149 -13.61 -3.65 0.02
C THR A 149 -12.75 -4.35 -1.04
N ALA A 150 -11.56 -4.79 -0.67
CA ALA A 150 -10.82 -5.76 -1.47
C ALA A 150 -11.55 -7.13 -1.49
N HIS A 151 -11.36 -7.92 -2.55
CA HIS A 151 -11.87 -9.29 -2.67
C HIS A 151 -11.01 -10.30 -1.88
N ARG A 152 -10.88 -10.07 -0.58
CA ARG A 152 -10.14 -10.89 0.39
C ARG A 152 -10.60 -10.52 1.80
N GLY A 153 -9.91 -11.02 2.82
CA GLY A 153 -10.24 -10.78 4.22
C GLY A 153 -11.03 -11.92 4.84
N GLN A 154 -10.82 -12.14 6.14
CA GLN A 154 -11.25 -13.35 6.82
C GLN A 154 -12.77 -13.49 6.93
N GLN A 155 -13.51 -12.37 6.96
CA GLN A 155 -14.97 -12.38 7.03
C GLN A 155 -15.62 -12.92 5.75
N ARG A 156 -14.97 -12.74 4.58
CA ARG A 156 -15.50 -13.18 3.28
C ARG A 156 -15.80 -14.68 3.22
N THR A 157 -15.03 -15.47 3.96
CA THR A 157 -15.15 -16.94 4.05
C THR A 157 -15.79 -17.42 5.36
N ASP A 158 -16.28 -16.51 6.21
CA ASP A 158 -16.84 -16.88 7.51
C ASP A 158 -18.16 -17.66 7.35
N ALA A 159 -18.32 -18.71 8.16
CA ALA A 159 -19.48 -19.60 8.09
C ALA A 159 -20.82 -18.88 8.33
N SER A 160 -20.81 -17.76 9.08
CA SER A 160 -22.03 -16.98 9.35
C SER A 160 -22.64 -16.31 8.11
N ILE A 161 -21.87 -16.16 7.03
CA ILE A 161 -22.33 -15.58 5.76
C ILE A 161 -22.26 -16.57 4.60
N ALA A 162 -22.08 -17.87 4.84
CA ALA A 162 -21.93 -18.87 3.78
C ALA A 162 -23.12 -18.95 2.79
N SER A 163 -24.31 -18.47 3.20
CA SER A 163 -25.50 -18.39 2.35
C SER A 163 -25.62 -17.09 1.55
N VAL A 164 -24.75 -16.10 1.80
CA VAL A 164 -24.78 -14.81 1.10
C VAL A 164 -24.22 -14.99 -0.31
N PRO A 165 -24.98 -14.60 -1.37
CA PRO A 165 -24.46 -14.62 -2.73
C PRO A 165 -23.21 -13.76 -2.86
N GLY A 166 -22.14 -14.35 -3.40
CA GLY A 166 -20.85 -13.71 -3.58
C GLY A 166 -19.85 -13.92 -2.44
N ALA A 167 -20.24 -14.51 -1.29
CA ALA A 167 -19.31 -14.93 -0.25
C ALA A 167 -18.55 -16.22 -0.64
N GLY A 168 -17.48 -16.54 0.09
CA GLY A 168 -16.68 -17.75 -0.10
C GLY A 168 -15.23 -17.48 -0.51
N ASP A 169 -14.57 -18.53 -1.02
CA ASP A 169 -13.15 -18.49 -1.38
C ASP A 169 -12.85 -17.35 -2.38
N PRO A 170 -11.90 -16.44 -2.08
CA PRO A 170 -11.49 -15.38 -3.00
C PRO A 170 -10.75 -15.88 -4.25
N LYS A 171 -10.36 -17.16 -4.30
CA LYS A 171 -9.70 -17.78 -5.46
C LYS A 171 -8.50 -16.96 -5.96
N LEU A 172 -7.63 -16.54 -5.02
CA LEU A 172 -6.55 -15.59 -5.29
C LEU A 172 -5.72 -16.02 -6.51
N THR A 173 -5.34 -17.29 -6.63
CA THR A 173 -4.48 -17.80 -7.71
C THR A 173 -5.25 -18.26 -8.96
N THR A 174 -6.54 -17.90 -9.09
CA THR A 174 -7.34 -18.24 -10.28
C THR A 174 -7.36 -17.07 -11.28
N PRO A 175 -7.06 -17.33 -12.58
CA PRO A 175 -7.18 -16.34 -13.65
C PRO A 175 -8.62 -15.84 -13.85
N GLY A 176 -8.78 -14.62 -14.35
CA GLY A 176 -10.08 -14.09 -14.75
C GLY A 176 -11.05 -13.81 -13.59
N ILE A 177 -10.57 -13.77 -12.35
CA ILE A 177 -11.34 -13.38 -11.18
C ILE A 177 -11.24 -11.87 -10.97
N GLY A 178 -12.38 -11.19 -10.85
CA GLY A 178 -12.44 -9.81 -10.38
C GLY A 178 -12.08 -9.73 -8.91
N ARG A 179 -11.33 -8.70 -8.51
CA ARG A 179 -10.82 -8.54 -7.13
C ARG A 179 -11.36 -7.30 -6.41
N ALA A 180 -12.47 -6.77 -6.90
CA ALA A 180 -13.16 -5.64 -6.34
C ALA A 180 -14.49 -6.06 -5.72
N ASP A 181 -14.70 -5.88 -4.42
CA ASP A 181 -15.97 -6.22 -3.78
C ASP A 181 -16.77 -4.98 -3.36
N VAL A 182 -18.09 -5.05 -3.55
CA VAL A 182 -19.06 -4.13 -2.96
C VAL A 182 -20.03 -4.93 -2.10
N TRP A 183 -19.94 -4.75 -0.79
CA TRP A 183 -20.80 -5.39 0.20
C TRP A 183 -22.08 -4.59 0.36
N VAL A 184 -23.23 -5.26 0.27
CA VAL A 184 -24.53 -4.60 0.34
C VAL A 184 -25.29 -5.05 1.58
N PHE A 185 -25.63 -4.11 2.47
CA PHE A 185 -26.43 -4.38 3.67
C PHE A 185 -27.79 -3.70 3.58
N ASN A 186 -28.78 -4.29 4.24
CA ASN A 186 -30.04 -3.63 4.54
C ASN A 186 -29.97 -2.99 5.93
N PRO A 187 -29.89 -1.64 6.06
CA PRO A 187 -29.82 -0.98 7.37
C PRO A 187 -31.03 -1.27 8.26
N ALA A 188 -32.19 -1.56 7.68
CA ALA A 188 -33.40 -1.90 8.44
C ALA A 188 -33.38 -3.33 9.00
N SER A 189 -32.44 -4.19 8.55
CA SER A 189 -32.38 -5.60 8.93
C SER A 189 -30.94 -6.14 8.87
N LEU A 190 -30.08 -5.67 9.77
CA LEU A 190 -28.67 -6.09 9.84
C LEU A 190 -28.47 -7.50 10.40
N GLY A 191 -29.48 -8.07 11.08
CA GLY A 191 -29.42 -9.40 11.69
C GLY A 191 -28.50 -9.50 12.92
N THR A 192 -28.48 -10.69 13.53
CA THR A 192 -27.76 -10.99 14.79
C THR A 192 -26.51 -11.84 14.60
N THR A 193 -26.12 -12.16 13.36
CA THR A 193 -24.86 -12.87 13.04
C THR A 193 -23.62 -12.09 13.49
N LEU A 194 -22.43 -12.70 13.47
CA LEU A 194 -21.21 -12.08 14.00
C LEU A 194 -20.98 -10.64 13.50
N GLY A 195 -20.92 -10.44 12.19
CA GLY A 195 -20.68 -9.15 11.53
C GLY A 195 -21.91 -8.53 10.87
N GLY A 196 -23.11 -9.02 11.18
CA GLY A 196 -24.32 -8.70 10.43
C GLY A 196 -24.39 -9.50 9.13
N THR A 197 -25.59 -9.55 8.52
CA THR A 197 -25.82 -10.35 7.32
C THR A 197 -25.99 -9.42 6.11
N PRO A 198 -25.00 -9.35 5.19
CA PRO A 198 -25.17 -8.65 3.93
C PRO A 198 -26.21 -9.37 3.05
N LEU A 199 -26.89 -8.60 2.20
CA LEU A 199 -27.78 -9.11 1.17
C LEU A 199 -27.00 -9.82 0.05
N ARG A 200 -25.84 -9.26 -0.29
CA ARG A 200 -24.98 -9.69 -1.41
C ARG A 200 -23.58 -9.10 -1.27
N ILE A 201 -22.61 -9.80 -1.82
CA ILE A 201 -21.30 -9.25 -2.18
C ILE A 201 -21.24 -9.20 -3.71
N VAL A 202 -21.15 -8.00 -4.28
CA VAL A 202 -21.03 -7.78 -5.72
C VAL A 202 -19.55 -7.72 -6.06
N THR A 203 -19.04 -8.71 -6.79
CA THR A 203 -17.65 -8.74 -7.25
C THR A 203 -17.55 -8.13 -8.65
N LEU A 204 -16.73 -7.09 -8.80
CA LEU A 204 -16.48 -6.37 -10.04
C LEU A 204 -15.12 -6.78 -10.63
N PHE A 205 -15.02 -6.77 -11.96
CA PHE A 205 -13.81 -7.16 -12.68
C PHE A 205 -12.76 -6.05 -12.69
N GLY A 206 -12.16 -5.78 -11.54
CA GLY A 206 -11.04 -4.85 -11.36
C GLY A 206 -10.23 -5.20 -10.11
N ASP A 207 -9.26 -4.38 -9.77
CA ASP A 207 -8.54 -4.46 -8.49
C ASP A 207 -9.37 -3.85 -7.34
N THR A 208 -8.75 -3.54 -6.21
CA THR A 208 -9.42 -3.02 -5.02
C THR A 208 -10.16 -1.71 -5.33
N PRO A 209 -11.47 -1.59 -5.06
CA PRO A 209 -12.25 -0.37 -5.30
C PRO A 209 -11.94 0.67 -4.24
N ARG A 210 -12.31 1.93 -4.51
CA ARG A 210 -12.13 3.03 -3.55
C ARG A 210 -13.43 3.79 -3.30
N GLY A 211 -13.71 4.79 -4.12
CA GLY A 211 -14.89 5.64 -3.97
C GLY A 211 -16.14 5.06 -4.64
N LEU A 212 -17.30 5.44 -4.09
CA LEU A 212 -18.63 5.18 -4.63
C LEU A 212 -19.36 6.49 -4.95
N ALA A 213 -20.16 6.56 -6.00
CA ALA A 213 -21.07 7.69 -6.24
C ALA A 213 -22.49 7.20 -6.49
N VAL A 214 -23.49 8.03 -6.23
CA VAL A 214 -24.90 7.66 -6.40
C VAL A 214 -25.51 8.56 -7.47
N SER A 215 -26.31 8.00 -8.38
CA SER A 215 -27.07 8.78 -9.35
C SER A 215 -28.11 9.69 -8.68
N PRO A 216 -28.54 10.80 -9.29
CA PRO A 216 -29.49 11.73 -8.65
C PRO A 216 -30.83 11.07 -8.28
N ASP A 217 -31.28 10.08 -9.06
CA ASP A 217 -32.49 9.30 -8.80
C ASP A 217 -32.30 8.17 -7.75
N LYS A 218 -31.07 7.99 -7.26
CA LYS A 218 -30.63 6.96 -6.32
C LYS A 218 -30.79 5.52 -6.81
N ARG A 219 -30.97 5.30 -8.12
CA ARG A 219 -31.16 3.95 -8.70
C ARG A 219 -29.86 3.31 -9.17
N THR A 220 -28.77 4.07 -9.28
CA THR A 220 -27.46 3.57 -9.70
C THR A 220 -26.40 3.96 -8.68
N VAL A 221 -25.55 2.99 -8.34
CA VAL A 221 -24.31 3.19 -7.60
C VAL A 221 -23.15 2.99 -8.56
N TYR A 222 -22.28 3.99 -8.67
CA TYR A 222 -21.03 3.91 -9.40
C TYR A 222 -19.91 3.50 -8.44
N ALA A 223 -19.05 2.57 -8.84
CA ALA A 223 -17.87 2.14 -8.06
C ALA A 223 -16.61 2.29 -8.90
N GLY A 224 -15.61 3.02 -8.38
CA GLY A 224 -14.31 3.19 -9.05
C GLY A 224 -13.22 2.27 -8.50
N ILE A 225 -12.43 1.70 -9.41
CA ILE A 225 -11.29 0.83 -9.11
C ILE A 225 -10.07 1.69 -8.78
N ALA A 226 -9.49 1.50 -7.60
CA ALA A 226 -8.43 2.37 -7.09
C ALA A 226 -7.16 2.27 -7.94
N GLN A 227 -6.70 1.05 -8.20
CA GLN A 227 -5.55 0.74 -9.05
C GLN A 227 -6.07 0.08 -10.33
N SER A 228 -6.54 0.91 -11.26
CA SER A 228 -7.14 0.38 -12.49
C SER A 228 -6.10 -0.04 -13.52
N GLY A 229 -4.90 0.55 -13.44
CA GLY A 229 -3.83 0.35 -14.41
C GLY A 229 -3.99 1.25 -15.63
N ASN A 230 -3.06 1.15 -16.56
CA ASN A 230 -3.03 2.00 -17.76
C ASN A 230 -2.69 1.20 -19.02
N GLN A 231 -3.09 -0.07 -19.01
CA GLN A 231 -2.85 -1.05 -20.07
C GLN A 231 -1.37 -1.26 -20.41
N THR A 232 -0.50 -1.23 -19.40
CA THR A 232 0.92 -1.60 -19.54
C THR A 232 1.20 -2.97 -18.92
N ALA A 233 2.26 -3.61 -19.40
CA ALA A 233 2.75 -4.88 -18.88
C ALA A 233 4.28 -4.99 -19.06
N SER A 234 4.92 -5.77 -18.20
CA SER A 234 6.35 -6.09 -18.33
C SER A 234 6.58 -7.33 -19.18
N ILE A 235 7.58 -7.27 -20.05
CA ILE A 235 8.15 -8.42 -20.75
C ILE A 235 9.42 -8.84 -20.01
N THR A 236 9.47 -10.10 -19.59
CA THR A 236 10.66 -10.69 -18.92
C THR A 236 11.90 -10.62 -19.81
N PHE A 237 13.07 -10.43 -19.20
CA PHE A 237 14.36 -10.31 -19.90
C PHE A 237 14.65 -11.46 -20.86
N ASP A 238 14.24 -12.69 -20.52
CA ASP A 238 14.50 -13.87 -21.35
C ASP A 238 13.54 -13.99 -22.56
N SER A 239 12.53 -13.13 -22.64
CA SER A 239 11.67 -12.95 -23.82
C SER A 239 12.11 -11.78 -24.71
N VAL A 240 13.15 -11.04 -24.33
CA VAL A 240 13.73 -9.95 -25.15
C VAL A 240 14.94 -10.49 -25.91
N CYS A 241 15.12 -10.08 -27.18
CA CYS A 241 16.32 -10.47 -27.92
C CYS A 241 17.56 -9.84 -27.31
N ASN A 242 18.69 -10.55 -27.31
CA ASN A 242 19.92 -10.01 -26.76
C ASN A 242 20.37 -8.75 -27.53
N GLY A 243 20.78 -7.73 -26.79
CA GLY A 243 21.32 -6.48 -27.31
C GLY A 243 20.24 -5.42 -27.54
N PHE A 244 20.61 -4.44 -28.36
CA PHE A 244 19.82 -3.21 -28.57
C PHE A 244 19.39 -3.05 -30.05
N GLY A 245 19.43 -4.15 -30.80
CA GLY A 245 19.07 -4.18 -32.22
C GLY A 245 17.56 -4.29 -32.46
N ASP A 246 17.14 -3.92 -33.66
CA ASP A 246 15.77 -4.03 -34.17
C ASP A 246 15.50 -5.34 -34.93
N SER A 247 16.52 -6.19 -35.07
CA SER A 247 16.41 -7.48 -35.72
C SER A 247 15.71 -8.48 -34.79
N GLY A 248 14.58 -9.04 -35.25
CA GLY A 248 13.84 -10.04 -34.50
C GLY A 248 14.62 -11.34 -34.30
N CYS A 249 14.28 -12.09 -33.25
CA CYS A 249 14.94 -13.34 -32.89
C CYS A 249 13.93 -14.37 -32.39
N LEU A 250 14.29 -15.65 -32.51
CA LEU A 250 13.57 -16.74 -31.86
C LEU A 250 14.14 -16.93 -30.45
N VAL A 251 13.38 -16.58 -29.41
CA VAL A 251 13.84 -16.73 -28.01
C VAL A 251 13.71 -18.17 -27.48
N PHE A 252 12.91 -19.00 -28.16
CA PHE A 252 12.68 -20.42 -27.85
C PHE A 252 12.30 -21.21 -29.13
N PRO A 253 12.59 -22.53 -29.26
CA PRO A 253 12.15 -23.33 -30.40
C PRO A 253 10.62 -23.34 -30.58
N ASP A 254 10.14 -23.35 -31.82
CA ASP A 254 8.71 -23.32 -32.20
C ASP A 254 7.96 -24.66 -31.96
N THR A 255 8.37 -25.41 -30.94
CA THR A 255 7.81 -26.74 -30.65
C THR A 255 6.69 -26.73 -29.61
N ARG A 256 6.26 -25.54 -29.14
CA ARG A 256 5.20 -25.37 -28.14
C ARG A 256 3.91 -24.82 -28.77
N PRO A 257 2.73 -25.23 -28.29
CA PRO A 257 1.47 -25.09 -29.05
C PRO A 257 0.83 -23.69 -29.10
N TYR A 258 1.36 -22.67 -28.41
CA TYR A 258 0.61 -21.42 -28.14
C TYR A 258 1.21 -20.12 -28.73
N GLY A 259 2.23 -20.18 -29.59
CA GLY A 259 2.60 -19.03 -30.43
C GLY A 259 4.01 -19.09 -31.01
N ASN A 260 4.24 -18.30 -32.06
CA ASN A 260 5.55 -18.09 -32.65
C ASN A 260 6.45 -17.34 -31.64
N ASN A 261 7.53 -17.98 -31.18
CA ASN A 261 8.51 -17.41 -30.26
C ASN A 261 9.43 -16.35 -30.92
N LEU A 262 8.98 -15.75 -32.02
CA LEU A 262 9.64 -14.65 -32.71
C LEU A 262 9.29 -13.34 -32.02
N MET A 263 10.31 -12.73 -31.45
CA MET A 263 10.25 -11.43 -30.77
C MET A 263 10.85 -10.35 -31.68
N PRO A 264 10.36 -9.09 -31.60
CA PRO A 264 10.62 -8.08 -32.62
C PRO A 264 12.01 -7.43 -32.51
N GLY A 265 12.78 -7.71 -31.45
CA GLY A 265 14.14 -7.20 -31.29
C GLY A 265 14.55 -7.09 -29.84
N GLY A 266 15.70 -6.45 -29.61
CA GLY A 266 16.28 -6.28 -28.28
C GLY A 266 15.79 -5.02 -27.56
N LEU A 267 16.46 -4.62 -26.49
CA LEU A 267 16.07 -3.45 -25.70
C LEU A 267 16.09 -2.15 -26.52
N PRO A 268 15.14 -1.23 -26.31
CA PRO A 268 15.32 0.14 -26.77
C PRO A 268 16.57 0.73 -26.10
N GLY A 269 17.36 1.50 -26.85
CA GLY A 269 18.61 2.09 -26.38
C GLY A 269 18.44 3.08 -25.20
N PRO A 270 19.56 3.65 -24.74
CA PRO A 270 20.94 3.45 -25.23
C PRO A 270 21.56 2.12 -24.79
N SER A 271 22.58 1.65 -25.54
CA SER A 271 23.31 0.40 -25.24
C SER A 271 24.42 0.55 -24.19
N THR A 272 24.74 1.78 -23.83
CA THR A 272 25.73 2.14 -22.81
C THR A 272 25.17 3.24 -21.92
N ASN A 273 25.84 3.56 -20.82
CA ASN A 273 25.64 4.82 -20.10
C ASN A 273 26.58 5.92 -20.65
N VAL A 274 26.51 7.12 -20.07
CA VAL A 274 27.36 8.27 -20.46
C VAL A 274 28.87 7.98 -20.39
N ALA A 275 29.30 7.05 -19.53
CA ALA A 275 30.69 6.64 -19.38
C ALA A 275 31.11 5.53 -20.36
N GLY A 276 30.23 5.09 -21.26
CA GLY A 276 30.50 4.03 -22.23
C GLY A 276 30.46 2.61 -21.66
N VAL A 277 30.00 2.43 -20.42
CA VAL A 277 29.78 1.10 -19.84
C VAL A 277 28.52 0.48 -20.43
N LYS A 278 28.61 -0.77 -20.89
CA LYS A 278 27.50 -1.50 -21.52
C LYS A 278 26.37 -1.71 -20.51
N ALA A 279 25.14 -1.43 -20.95
CA ALA A 279 23.94 -1.65 -20.14
C ALA A 279 23.62 -3.16 -20.00
N PRO A 280 23.05 -3.59 -18.85
CA PRO A 280 22.61 -4.97 -18.66
C PRO A 280 21.42 -5.31 -19.57
N GLU A 281 21.30 -6.58 -19.95
CA GLU A 281 20.14 -7.11 -20.68
C GLU A 281 18.98 -7.31 -19.70
N THR A 282 17.97 -6.45 -19.73
CA THR A 282 16.80 -6.50 -18.84
C THR A 282 15.51 -6.82 -19.59
N GLY A 283 14.38 -6.86 -18.88
CA GLY A 283 13.06 -6.78 -19.50
C GLY A 283 12.74 -5.37 -20.04
N LEU A 284 11.54 -5.21 -20.58
CA LEU A 284 11.00 -3.90 -21.01
C LEU A 284 9.49 -3.79 -20.74
N ILE A 285 8.97 -2.56 -20.74
CA ILE A 285 7.52 -2.29 -20.60
C ILE A 285 6.90 -2.13 -21.99
N VAL A 286 5.74 -2.72 -22.19
CA VAL A 286 4.88 -2.52 -23.37
C VAL A 286 3.54 -1.91 -22.95
N LYS A 287 2.92 -1.13 -23.83
CA LYS A 287 1.56 -0.59 -23.66
C LYS A 287 0.65 -1.09 -24.77
N PHE A 288 -0.59 -1.43 -24.44
CA PHE A 288 -1.57 -1.83 -25.43
C PHE A 288 -2.11 -0.62 -26.19
N ASN A 289 -1.93 -0.62 -27.50
CA ASN A 289 -2.46 0.37 -28.43
C ASN A 289 -3.77 -0.14 -29.03
N LYS A 290 -4.90 0.42 -28.57
CA LYS A 290 -6.25 0.08 -29.04
C LYS A 290 -6.46 0.38 -30.53
N ALA A 291 -5.76 1.38 -31.10
CA ALA A 291 -5.94 1.76 -32.50
C ALA A 291 -5.28 0.76 -33.47
N THR A 292 -4.15 0.17 -33.08
CA THR A 292 -3.43 -0.83 -33.88
C THR A 292 -3.71 -2.27 -33.47
N ASN A 293 -4.37 -2.47 -32.31
CA ASN A 293 -4.59 -3.76 -31.66
C ASN A 293 -3.26 -4.49 -31.37
N ARG A 294 -2.28 -3.76 -30.83
CA ARG A 294 -0.93 -4.25 -30.57
C ARG A 294 -0.42 -3.84 -29.20
N TRP A 295 0.32 -4.73 -28.58
CA TRP A 295 1.26 -4.39 -27.52
C TRP A 295 2.50 -3.77 -28.15
N GLU A 296 2.80 -2.54 -27.77
CA GLU A 296 3.88 -1.74 -28.37
C GLU A 296 4.86 -1.26 -27.30
N ASP A 297 6.15 -1.32 -27.61
CA ASP A 297 7.19 -0.66 -26.80
C ASP A 297 7.38 0.81 -27.22
N THR A 298 8.39 1.47 -26.66
CA THR A 298 8.71 2.88 -26.98
C THR A 298 9.12 3.12 -28.44
N LEU A 299 9.42 2.07 -29.21
CA LEU A 299 9.77 2.14 -30.63
C LEU A 299 8.57 1.79 -31.54
N GLY A 300 7.41 1.46 -30.97
CA GLY A 300 6.22 1.04 -31.72
C GLY A 300 6.30 -0.39 -32.28
N ARG A 301 7.22 -1.22 -31.77
CA ARG A 301 7.37 -2.61 -32.23
C ARG A 301 6.25 -3.49 -31.68
N ASN A 302 5.82 -4.48 -32.45
CA ASN A 302 4.71 -5.36 -32.07
C ASN A 302 5.17 -6.52 -31.18
N TRP A 303 4.72 -6.51 -29.93
CA TRP A 303 5.00 -7.50 -28.89
C TRP A 303 3.82 -8.44 -28.57
N ASN A 304 2.82 -8.54 -29.44
CA ASN A 304 1.66 -9.43 -29.21
C ASN A 304 2.05 -10.89 -28.89
N ASN A 305 3.17 -11.38 -29.43
CA ASN A 305 3.65 -12.74 -29.15
C ASN A 305 4.16 -12.92 -27.72
N ALA A 306 4.49 -11.84 -27.01
CA ALA A 306 5.05 -11.87 -25.67
C ALA A 306 3.99 -11.67 -24.55
N VAL A 307 2.75 -11.32 -24.90
CA VAL A 307 1.67 -11.09 -23.93
C VAL A 307 0.55 -12.10 -24.13
N ARG A 308 0.21 -12.85 -23.06
CA ARG A 308 -0.76 -13.97 -23.11
C ARG A 308 -2.10 -13.67 -22.44
N PHE A 309 -2.42 -12.40 -22.29
CA PHE A 309 -3.65 -11.94 -21.67
C PHE A 309 -4.17 -10.64 -22.30
N ASN A 310 -5.41 -10.29 -21.98
CA ASN A 310 -5.98 -8.97 -22.29
C ASN A 310 -6.07 -8.13 -21.01
N LEU A 311 -5.91 -6.82 -21.14
CA LEU A 311 -6.22 -5.85 -20.08
C LEU A 311 -7.41 -4.98 -20.52
N PRO A 312 -8.64 -5.36 -20.17
CA PRO A 312 -9.84 -4.63 -20.57
C PRO A 312 -9.94 -3.24 -19.91
N ASP A 313 -9.20 -3.00 -18.82
CA ASP A 313 -9.09 -1.67 -18.19
C ASP A 313 -10.47 -1.14 -17.73
N LYS A 314 -11.20 -1.96 -16.98
CA LYS A 314 -12.54 -1.61 -16.48
C LYS A 314 -12.40 -0.81 -15.19
N ASP A 315 -12.57 0.51 -15.28
CA ASP A 315 -12.19 1.42 -14.21
C ASP A 315 -13.36 1.84 -13.32
N VAL A 316 -14.56 1.99 -13.91
CA VAL A 316 -15.76 2.40 -13.17
C VAL A 316 -16.91 1.50 -13.55
N PHE A 317 -17.65 1.03 -12.57
CA PHE A 317 -18.80 0.14 -12.73
C PHE A 317 -20.07 0.85 -12.31
N ALA A 318 -21.18 0.60 -13.01
CA ALA A 318 -22.52 1.05 -12.62
C ALA A 318 -23.34 -0.15 -12.12
N ILE A 319 -23.85 -0.07 -10.90
CA ILE A 319 -24.62 -1.12 -10.22
C ILE A 319 -26.05 -0.60 -10.03
N ASN A 320 -27.05 -1.39 -10.41
CA ASN A 320 -28.43 -1.08 -10.07
C ASN A 320 -28.64 -1.25 -8.56
N ALA A 321 -29.09 -0.19 -7.89
CA ALA A 321 -29.16 -0.12 -6.44
C ALA A 321 -30.25 -1.01 -5.82
N ASP A 322 -31.21 -1.49 -6.60
CA ASP A 322 -32.30 -2.36 -6.12
C ASP A 322 -32.07 -3.83 -6.49
N THR A 323 -31.66 -4.11 -7.73
CA THR A 323 -31.42 -5.50 -8.19
C THR A 323 -30.02 -6.01 -7.85
N LEU A 324 -29.12 -5.11 -7.45
CA LEU A 324 -27.72 -5.38 -7.09
C LEU A 324 -26.90 -6.00 -8.23
N GLN A 325 -27.33 -5.76 -9.48
CA GLN A 325 -26.62 -6.23 -10.68
C GLN A 325 -25.72 -5.13 -11.23
N GLU A 326 -24.54 -5.51 -11.70
CA GLU A 326 -23.75 -4.69 -12.61
C GLU A 326 -24.57 -4.44 -13.89
N THR A 327 -24.59 -3.19 -14.34
CA THR A 327 -25.36 -2.74 -15.52
C THR A 327 -24.49 -2.16 -16.62
N ALA A 328 -23.32 -1.61 -16.26
CA ALA A 328 -22.34 -1.09 -17.20
C ALA A 328 -20.96 -1.00 -16.54
N PHE A 329 -19.92 -0.87 -17.38
CA PHE A 329 -18.59 -0.47 -16.97
C PHE A 329 -18.00 0.54 -17.96
N PHE A 330 -16.98 1.28 -17.53
CA PHE A 330 -16.31 2.33 -18.27
C PHE A 330 -14.80 2.12 -18.24
N THR A 331 -14.11 2.39 -19.35
CA THR A 331 -12.67 2.17 -19.53
C THR A 331 -11.94 3.45 -19.93
N GLY A 332 -10.63 3.55 -19.69
CA GLY A 332 -9.83 4.73 -20.00
C GLY A 332 -10.13 5.93 -19.11
N VAL A 333 -10.59 5.68 -17.87
CA VAL A 333 -10.89 6.71 -16.87
C VAL A 333 -9.63 7.27 -16.25
N GLY A 334 -8.65 6.42 -15.94
CA GLY A 334 -7.35 6.79 -15.39
C GLY A 334 -6.64 5.61 -14.73
N THR A 335 -5.37 5.81 -14.39
CA THR A 335 -4.53 4.76 -13.78
C THR A 335 -4.83 4.51 -12.32
N THR A 336 -4.94 5.59 -11.55
CA THR A 336 -5.29 5.54 -10.12
C THR A 336 -6.50 6.42 -9.87
N LEU A 337 -7.63 5.85 -9.45
CA LEU A 337 -8.85 6.60 -9.18
C LEU A 337 -8.96 6.87 -7.67
N PHE A 338 -9.11 8.14 -7.31
CA PHE A 338 -9.17 8.58 -5.92
C PHE A 338 -10.61 8.63 -5.41
N ASN A 339 -11.52 9.27 -6.14
CA ASN A 339 -12.93 9.36 -5.75
C ASN A 339 -13.88 9.69 -6.93
N LEU A 340 -15.18 9.59 -6.68
CA LEU A 340 -16.25 9.88 -7.65
C LEU A 340 -17.31 10.78 -7.03
N VAL A 341 -17.95 11.63 -7.84
CA VAL A 341 -19.15 12.38 -7.45
C VAL A 341 -20.06 12.55 -8.68
N THR A 342 -21.37 12.53 -8.45
CA THR A 342 -22.36 12.76 -9.52
C THR A 342 -22.84 14.21 -9.50
N ASN A 343 -22.93 14.84 -10.65
CA ASN A 343 -23.59 16.12 -10.81
C ASN A 343 -25.10 15.98 -10.53
N PRO A 344 -25.67 16.69 -9.54
CA PRO A 344 -27.05 16.51 -9.12
C PRO A 344 -28.09 16.99 -10.15
N LYS A 345 -27.67 17.77 -11.16
CA LYS A 345 -28.54 18.26 -12.24
C LYS A 345 -28.40 17.45 -13.52
N SER A 346 -27.18 17.26 -14.00
CA SER A 346 -26.94 16.59 -15.29
C SER A 346 -26.84 15.07 -15.18
N GLY A 347 -26.53 14.54 -14.00
CA GLY A 347 -26.22 13.11 -13.83
C GLY A 347 -24.83 12.70 -14.31
N ALA A 348 -24.01 13.63 -14.82
CA ALA A 348 -22.63 13.35 -15.18
C ALA A 348 -21.81 12.91 -13.95
N VAL A 349 -20.96 11.90 -14.11
CA VAL A 349 -20.08 11.42 -13.04
C VAL A 349 -18.68 12.00 -13.26
N TYR A 350 -18.15 12.69 -12.25
CA TYR A 350 -16.78 13.17 -12.23
C TYR A 350 -15.93 12.19 -11.43
N VAL A 351 -14.78 11.80 -11.98
CA VAL A 351 -13.84 10.85 -11.36
C VAL A 351 -12.49 11.51 -11.21
N SER A 352 -12.05 11.75 -9.98
CA SER A 352 -10.70 12.27 -9.72
C SER A 352 -9.70 11.14 -9.84
N ASN A 353 -8.64 11.35 -10.61
CA ASN A 353 -7.66 10.32 -10.91
C ASN A 353 -6.28 10.88 -11.24
N SER A 354 -5.32 9.98 -11.42
CA SER A 354 -4.06 10.26 -12.10
C SER A 354 -3.87 9.31 -13.28
N GLU A 355 -3.10 9.74 -14.27
CA GLU A 355 -2.63 8.88 -15.37
C GLU A 355 -1.10 8.77 -15.36
N ALA A 356 -0.59 7.56 -15.18
CA ALA A 356 0.84 7.29 -15.09
C ALA A 356 1.52 7.27 -16.48
N ASN A 357 2.73 7.81 -16.52
CA ASN A 357 3.61 7.85 -17.69
C ASN A 357 4.74 6.81 -17.61
N ASN A 358 4.41 5.58 -17.24
CA ASN A 358 5.40 4.52 -16.98
C ASN A 358 5.99 3.86 -18.23
N LEU A 359 5.49 4.19 -19.43
CA LEU A 359 6.12 3.79 -20.70
C LEU A 359 7.33 4.68 -21.04
N THR A 360 7.33 5.94 -20.56
CA THR A 360 8.45 6.85 -20.80
C THR A 360 9.64 6.46 -19.93
N ARG A 361 10.77 6.27 -20.59
CA ARG A 361 12.09 6.10 -20.00
C ARG A 361 12.79 7.45 -20.11
N PHE A 362 13.71 7.90 -19.29
CA PHE A 362 14.30 7.38 -18.06
C PHE A 362 14.03 8.36 -16.92
N GLU A 363 14.62 8.18 -15.74
CA GLU A 363 14.80 9.32 -14.83
C GLU A 363 16.01 10.16 -15.27
N GLY A 364 16.24 11.30 -14.61
CA GLY A 364 17.37 12.18 -14.88
C GLY A 364 17.12 13.18 -16.03
N PRO A 365 18.17 13.88 -16.50
CA PRO A 365 18.02 14.96 -17.49
C PRO A 365 17.77 14.48 -18.92
N GLY A 366 17.99 13.20 -19.22
CA GLY A 366 17.80 12.62 -20.56
C GLY A 366 18.77 13.14 -21.62
N THR A 367 19.94 13.67 -21.22
CA THR A 367 20.88 14.33 -22.15
C THR A 367 21.59 13.30 -23.04
N PHE A 368 22.08 12.23 -22.43
CA PHE A 368 22.62 11.06 -23.09
C PHE A 368 21.51 10.05 -23.43
N GLY A 369 20.55 9.89 -22.52
CA GLY A 369 19.45 8.93 -22.66
C GLY A 369 18.49 9.21 -23.81
N GLY A 370 18.35 10.47 -24.22
CA GLY A 370 17.42 10.92 -25.27
C GLY A 370 15.95 10.98 -24.85
N SER A 371 15.63 10.62 -23.60
CA SER A 371 14.26 10.62 -23.08
C SER A 371 14.26 10.75 -21.54
N THR A 372 13.23 11.39 -20.98
CA THR A 372 13.08 11.54 -19.53
C THR A 372 11.61 11.65 -19.10
N VAL A 373 11.30 11.10 -17.93
CA VAL A 373 10.02 11.23 -17.23
C VAL A 373 10.04 12.34 -16.18
N GLN A 374 11.17 13.03 -16.00
CA GLN A 374 11.40 14.03 -14.95
C GLN A 374 10.26 15.05 -14.85
N GLY A 375 9.57 15.09 -13.71
CA GLY A 375 8.43 15.98 -13.44
C GLY A 375 7.12 15.62 -14.17
N ASN A 376 7.08 14.56 -14.97
CA ASN A 376 5.91 14.07 -15.73
C ASN A 376 5.59 12.61 -15.40
N LEU A 377 5.51 12.27 -14.12
CA LEU A 377 5.30 10.91 -13.62
C LEU A 377 3.83 10.49 -13.77
N ALA A 378 2.93 11.29 -13.20
CA ALA A 378 1.51 11.02 -13.18
C ALA A 378 0.74 12.33 -13.41
N GLN A 379 -0.09 12.37 -14.44
CA GLN A 379 -0.87 13.54 -14.79
C GLN A 379 -2.18 13.57 -14.00
N MET A 380 -2.43 14.66 -13.30
CA MET A 380 -3.58 14.76 -12.39
C MET A 380 -4.82 15.17 -13.18
N ARG A 381 -5.92 14.42 -13.02
CA ARG A 381 -7.08 14.49 -13.90
C ARG A 381 -8.40 14.49 -13.15
N ILE A 382 -9.41 15.03 -13.83
CA ILE A 382 -10.81 14.68 -13.59
C ILE A 382 -11.35 14.10 -14.89
N THR A 383 -11.86 12.88 -14.83
CA THR A 383 -12.50 12.24 -15.98
C THR A 383 -14.01 12.34 -15.86
N VAL A 384 -14.65 12.82 -16.93
CA VAL A 384 -16.11 12.96 -16.98
C VAL A 384 -16.72 11.75 -17.67
N ILE A 385 -17.66 11.09 -17.01
CA ILE A 385 -18.52 10.07 -17.59
C ILE A 385 -19.91 10.67 -17.77
N ASN A 386 -20.38 10.79 -19.01
CA ASN A 386 -21.69 11.36 -19.32
C ASN A 386 -22.30 10.64 -20.53
N ASN A 387 -23.53 10.12 -20.37
CA ASN A 387 -24.24 9.36 -21.42
C ASN A 387 -23.39 8.26 -22.08
N GLY A 388 -22.58 7.54 -21.29
CA GLY A 388 -21.68 6.49 -21.78
C GLY A 388 -20.33 6.99 -22.32
N SER A 389 -20.17 8.29 -22.57
CA SER A 389 -18.91 8.88 -23.01
C SER A 389 -17.95 9.05 -21.83
N VAL A 390 -16.69 8.64 -22.01
CA VAL A 390 -15.60 8.79 -21.02
C VAL A 390 -14.61 9.80 -21.55
N THR A 391 -14.43 10.91 -20.85
CA THR A 391 -13.62 12.03 -21.34
C THR A 391 -12.67 12.59 -20.27
N PRO A 392 -11.37 12.21 -20.30
CA PRO A 392 -10.37 12.69 -19.34
C PRO A 392 -10.07 14.20 -19.50
N ARG A 393 -9.84 14.90 -18.39
CA ARG A 393 -9.43 16.32 -18.36
C ARG A 393 -8.16 16.45 -17.53
N HIS A 394 -7.04 16.78 -18.18
CA HIS A 394 -5.78 17.07 -17.50
C HIS A 394 -5.87 18.44 -16.81
N LEU A 395 -5.75 18.43 -15.49
CA LEU A 395 -5.90 19.63 -14.66
C LEU A 395 -4.75 20.62 -14.85
N ASN A 396 -3.57 20.12 -15.21
CA ASN A 396 -2.34 20.91 -15.30
C ASN A 396 -1.81 21.04 -16.73
N LYS A 397 -2.71 21.12 -17.72
CA LYS A 397 -2.36 21.24 -19.14
C LYS A 397 -1.59 22.50 -19.54
N HIS A 398 -1.32 23.40 -18.60
CA HIS A 398 -0.45 24.56 -18.75
C HIS A 398 1.05 24.25 -18.54
N ILE A 399 1.39 23.05 -18.06
CA ILE A 399 2.77 22.60 -17.87
C ILE A 399 3.38 22.21 -19.23
N ASP A 400 4.52 22.80 -19.57
CA ASP A 400 5.37 22.36 -20.69
C ASP A 400 6.44 21.41 -20.16
N TYR A 401 6.18 20.09 -20.25
CA TYR A 401 7.12 19.07 -19.79
C TYR A 401 8.42 18.98 -20.61
N SER A 402 8.51 19.69 -21.75
CA SER A 402 9.79 19.79 -22.48
C SER A 402 10.77 20.76 -21.81
N LYS A 403 10.32 21.55 -20.84
CA LYS A 403 11.14 22.51 -20.08
C LYS A 403 11.40 21.95 -18.69
N LEU A 404 12.59 21.42 -18.47
CA LEU A 404 13.01 20.88 -17.18
C LEU A 404 13.37 22.00 -16.20
N ALA A 405 13.12 21.78 -14.91
CA ALA A 405 13.48 22.74 -13.88
C ALA A 405 14.97 23.08 -13.89
N GLY A 406 15.30 24.36 -13.68
CA GLY A 406 16.69 24.84 -13.74
C GLY A 406 17.28 24.94 -15.16
N LYS A 407 16.51 24.61 -16.22
CA LYS A 407 16.93 24.80 -17.62
C LYS A 407 16.30 26.07 -18.23
N PRO A 408 16.92 26.64 -19.29
CA PRO A 408 16.37 27.82 -19.97
C PRO A 408 14.93 27.60 -20.47
N GLY A 409 14.06 28.57 -20.19
CA GLY A 409 12.67 28.55 -20.63
C GLY A 409 11.69 27.86 -19.66
N PHE A 410 12.16 27.29 -18.55
CA PHE A 410 11.26 26.82 -17.50
C PHE A 410 10.57 28.00 -16.80
N ASP A 411 9.24 27.93 -16.66
CA ASP A 411 8.45 28.91 -15.92
C ASP A 411 8.34 28.49 -14.44
N PRO A 412 9.03 29.16 -13.51
CA PRO A 412 8.98 28.81 -12.08
C PRO A 412 7.63 29.10 -11.42
N THR A 413 6.75 29.87 -12.08
CA THR A 413 5.42 30.20 -11.56
C THR A 413 4.39 29.13 -11.87
N VAL A 414 4.70 28.16 -12.75
CA VAL A 414 3.77 27.13 -13.22
C VAL A 414 3.08 26.37 -12.08
N LYS A 415 3.81 26.08 -10.99
CA LYS A 415 3.30 25.39 -9.80
C LYS A 415 2.20 26.14 -9.04
N ASN A 416 2.15 27.46 -9.15
CA ASN A 416 1.12 28.26 -8.48
C ASN A 416 -0.27 27.91 -9.02
N HIS A 417 -0.33 27.49 -10.28
CA HIS A 417 -1.54 27.13 -10.99
C HIS A 417 -1.89 25.64 -10.92
N SER A 418 -0.95 24.80 -10.48
CA SER A 418 -1.10 23.35 -10.47
C SER A 418 -1.89 22.82 -9.27
N LEU A 419 -2.53 21.67 -9.49
CA LEU A 419 -3.18 20.82 -8.50
C LEU A 419 -2.60 19.40 -8.55
N SER A 420 -2.45 18.77 -7.39
CA SER A 420 -1.87 17.44 -7.24
C SER A 420 -2.67 16.57 -6.27
N THR A 421 -2.75 15.28 -6.60
CA THR A 421 -3.46 14.22 -5.86
C THR A 421 -4.89 14.64 -5.46
N PRO A 422 -5.84 14.68 -6.42
CA PRO A 422 -7.21 15.11 -6.16
C PRO A 422 -8.01 14.00 -5.43
N THR A 423 -8.12 14.06 -4.10
CA THR A 423 -8.62 12.94 -3.28
C THR A 423 -10.12 12.92 -3.02
N ASP A 424 -10.81 14.07 -3.05
CA ASP A 424 -12.25 14.16 -2.81
C ASP A 424 -12.87 15.32 -3.61
N MET A 425 -14.18 15.24 -3.85
CA MET A 425 -14.91 16.21 -4.66
C MET A 425 -16.34 16.43 -4.17
N VAL A 426 -16.84 17.66 -4.34
CA VAL A 426 -18.25 18.00 -4.11
C VAL A 426 -18.76 18.94 -5.21
N VAL A 427 -20.00 18.73 -5.65
CA VAL A 427 -20.67 19.56 -6.68
C VAL A 427 -21.70 20.46 -6.01
N SER A 428 -21.82 21.70 -6.45
CA SER A 428 -22.89 22.62 -6.00
C SER A 428 -24.27 22.07 -6.32
N SER A 429 -25.30 22.45 -5.54
CA SER A 429 -26.65 21.89 -5.72
C SER A 429 -27.30 22.26 -7.06
N ASP A 430 -26.85 23.36 -7.68
CA ASP A 430 -27.23 23.80 -9.03
C ASP A 430 -26.44 23.10 -10.15
N GLY A 431 -25.44 22.28 -9.80
CA GLY A 431 -24.61 21.54 -10.73
C GLY A 431 -23.56 22.38 -11.49
N SER A 432 -23.40 23.67 -11.17
CA SER A 432 -22.55 24.60 -11.93
C SER A 432 -21.08 24.61 -11.50
N LYS A 433 -20.77 24.19 -10.26
CA LYS A 433 -19.41 24.21 -9.72
C LYS A 433 -18.99 22.86 -9.16
N LEU A 434 -17.73 22.50 -9.42
CA LEU A 434 -17.03 21.37 -8.82
C LEU A 434 -15.90 21.87 -7.93
N TYR A 435 -15.90 21.44 -6.67
CA TYR A 435 -14.83 21.67 -5.70
C TYR A 435 -14.01 20.38 -5.55
N VAL A 436 -12.68 20.50 -5.50
CA VAL A 436 -11.76 19.36 -5.55
C VAL A 436 -10.70 19.50 -4.46
N ALA A 437 -10.61 18.56 -3.53
CA ALA A 437 -9.55 18.52 -2.54
C ALA A 437 -8.24 18.06 -3.22
N ALA A 438 -7.29 18.98 -3.40
CA ALA A 438 -5.99 18.67 -3.97
C ALA A 438 -4.96 18.47 -2.85
N PHE A 439 -4.89 17.22 -2.36
CA PHE A 439 -4.15 16.81 -1.17
C PHE A 439 -2.70 17.30 -1.19
N SER A 440 -2.01 17.02 -2.28
CA SER A 440 -0.58 17.28 -2.43
C SER A 440 -0.26 18.73 -2.75
N SER A 441 -1.24 19.56 -3.11
CA SER A 441 -1.03 20.98 -3.40
C SER A 441 -1.50 21.93 -2.29
N SER A 442 -2.12 21.40 -1.22
CA SER A 442 -2.69 22.19 -0.11
C SER A 442 -3.72 23.23 -0.57
N LYS A 443 -4.58 22.84 -1.53
CA LYS A 443 -5.61 23.70 -2.13
C LYS A 443 -6.93 22.95 -2.32
N VAL A 444 -8.02 23.71 -2.40
CA VAL A 444 -9.26 23.27 -3.06
C VAL A 444 -9.30 23.85 -4.47
N GLY A 445 -9.32 23.00 -5.49
CA GLY A 445 -9.60 23.39 -6.87
C GLY A 445 -11.08 23.74 -7.05
N VAL A 446 -11.38 24.75 -7.87
CA VAL A 446 -12.76 25.21 -8.11
C VAL A 446 -12.97 25.38 -9.61
N TYR A 447 -13.87 24.59 -10.18
CA TYR A 447 -14.13 24.54 -11.62
C TYR A 447 -15.59 24.82 -11.94
N ASP A 448 -15.83 25.55 -13.02
CA ASP A 448 -17.12 25.54 -13.70
C ASP A 448 -17.29 24.20 -14.41
N THR A 449 -18.42 23.52 -14.16
CA THR A 449 -18.64 22.17 -14.67
C THR A 449 -18.76 22.15 -16.19
N ALA A 450 -19.40 23.16 -16.80
CA ALA A 450 -19.50 23.24 -18.26
C ALA A 450 -18.12 23.48 -18.91
N ALA A 451 -17.27 24.31 -18.31
CA ALA A 451 -15.91 24.54 -18.78
C ALA A 451 -15.03 23.28 -18.63
N LEU A 452 -15.19 22.53 -17.54
CA LEU A 452 -14.50 21.26 -17.32
C LEU A 452 -14.95 20.21 -18.34
N GLU A 453 -16.26 20.03 -18.52
CA GLU A 453 -16.85 19.06 -19.44
C GLU A 453 -16.44 19.33 -20.89
N SER A 454 -16.40 20.60 -21.31
CA SER A 454 -15.94 21.02 -22.64
C SER A 454 -14.41 21.11 -22.78
N ASN A 455 -13.65 20.86 -21.71
CA ASN A 455 -12.19 21.06 -21.63
C ASN A 455 -11.72 22.49 -22.00
N SER A 456 -12.58 23.50 -21.82
CA SER A 456 -12.30 24.89 -22.21
C SER A 456 -11.64 25.73 -21.12
N PHE A 457 -11.55 25.23 -19.88
CA PHE A 457 -10.85 25.94 -18.80
C PHE A 457 -9.35 26.11 -19.11
N ASP A 458 -8.78 27.24 -18.72
CA ASP A 458 -7.34 27.48 -18.70
C ASP A 458 -6.85 27.40 -17.24
N PRO A 459 -5.94 26.48 -16.88
CA PRO A 459 -5.44 26.34 -15.51
C PRO A 459 -4.85 27.63 -14.93
N ARG A 460 -4.18 28.46 -15.76
CA ARG A 460 -3.55 29.70 -15.27
C ARG A 460 -4.62 30.67 -14.76
N THR A 461 -5.67 30.85 -15.54
CA THR A 461 -6.80 31.70 -15.15
C THR A 461 -7.69 31.05 -14.08
N ALA A 462 -7.97 29.75 -14.19
CA ALA A 462 -8.82 29.01 -13.25
C ALA A 462 -8.26 29.02 -11.82
N SER A 463 -6.93 28.99 -11.67
CA SER A 463 -6.26 28.99 -10.37
C SER A 463 -6.55 30.21 -9.50
N ALA A 464 -7.01 31.34 -10.07
CA ALA A 464 -7.48 32.48 -9.30
C ALA A 464 -8.74 32.16 -8.45
N ASN A 465 -9.41 31.05 -8.75
CA ASN A 465 -10.52 30.53 -7.98
C ASN A 465 -10.14 29.42 -7.00
N HIS A 466 -8.91 28.89 -7.07
CA HIS A 466 -8.45 27.89 -6.12
C HIS A 466 -8.37 28.51 -4.72
N ILE A 467 -8.70 27.71 -3.71
CA ILE A 467 -8.72 28.15 -2.32
C ILE A 467 -7.54 27.50 -1.60
N PRO A 468 -6.53 28.26 -1.17
CA PRO A 468 -5.47 27.73 -0.30
C PRO A 468 -6.06 27.24 1.01
N VAL A 469 -5.59 26.10 1.51
CA VAL A 469 -6.03 25.51 2.78
C VAL A 469 -4.84 25.45 3.72
N THR A 470 -4.92 26.12 4.86
CA THR A 470 -3.85 26.06 5.87
C THR A 470 -3.78 24.65 6.48
N GLY A 471 -2.65 24.28 7.09
CA GLY A 471 -2.45 22.93 7.62
C GLY A 471 -1.97 21.94 6.57
N GLY A 472 -2.56 21.95 5.37
CA GLY A 472 -2.16 21.12 4.22
C GLY A 472 -2.77 19.72 4.22
N GLY A 473 -2.60 19.00 3.11
CA GLY A 473 -3.23 17.69 2.90
C GLY A 473 -4.77 17.72 2.96
N PRO A 474 -5.47 18.64 2.25
CA PRO A 474 -6.92 18.62 2.18
C PRO A 474 -7.38 17.28 1.60
N SER A 475 -8.25 16.58 2.33
CA SER A 475 -8.54 15.17 2.09
C SER A 475 -10.03 14.84 2.01
N GLY A 476 -10.90 15.77 2.42
CA GLY A 476 -12.35 15.62 2.32
C GLY A 476 -13.09 16.95 2.32
N LEU A 477 -14.25 16.99 1.67
CA LEU A 477 -15.05 18.20 1.47
C LEU A 477 -16.52 17.99 1.83
N VAL A 478 -17.11 19.00 2.48
CA VAL A 478 -18.57 19.12 2.64
C VAL A 478 -19.00 20.54 2.33
N LEU A 479 -19.94 20.70 1.40
CA LEU A 479 -20.50 21.99 0.99
C LEU A 479 -21.77 22.30 1.79
N ASP A 480 -21.82 23.47 2.41
CA ASP A 480 -22.98 24.02 3.15
C ASP A 480 -23.37 25.36 2.53
N GLU A 481 -24.07 25.28 1.40
CA GLU A 481 -24.48 26.44 0.60
C GLU A 481 -25.45 27.35 1.37
N ALA A 482 -26.27 26.78 2.26
CA ALA A 482 -27.21 27.54 3.10
C ALA A 482 -26.50 28.56 4.01
N ARG A 483 -25.26 28.28 4.40
CA ARG A 483 -24.42 29.17 5.21
C ARG A 483 -23.25 29.77 4.43
N ASN A 484 -23.18 29.56 3.12
CA ASN A 484 -22.08 29.99 2.25
C ASN A 484 -20.71 29.43 2.70
N ARG A 485 -20.67 28.13 3.08
CA ARG A 485 -19.49 27.50 3.68
C ARG A 485 -19.02 26.26 2.93
N LEU A 486 -17.72 26.03 2.99
CA LEU A 486 -17.07 24.77 2.66
C LEU A 486 -16.29 24.29 3.89
N TYR A 487 -16.54 23.06 4.31
CA TYR A 487 -15.76 22.37 5.34
C TYR A 487 -14.72 21.48 4.68
N VAL A 488 -13.48 21.55 5.14
CA VAL A 488 -12.34 20.81 4.55
C VAL A 488 -11.57 20.09 5.65
N THR A 489 -11.42 18.77 5.56
CA THR A 489 -10.52 18.04 6.47
C THR A 489 -9.09 18.08 5.95
N THR A 490 -8.15 18.42 6.82
CA THR A 490 -6.70 18.43 6.55
C THR A 490 -6.00 17.31 7.29
N ARG A 491 -5.09 16.59 6.62
CA ARG A 491 -4.41 15.40 7.19
C ARG A 491 -3.04 15.70 7.79
N PHE A 492 -2.38 16.78 7.38
CA PHE A 492 -1.05 17.11 7.91
C PHE A 492 -1.13 17.68 9.33
N ASP A 493 -2.15 18.49 9.63
CA ASP A 493 -2.39 19.04 10.97
C ASP A 493 -3.62 18.45 11.69
N ASN A 494 -4.34 17.54 11.03
CA ASN A 494 -5.55 16.86 11.54
C ASN A 494 -6.60 17.82 12.09
N ALA A 495 -7.31 18.49 11.19
CA ALA A 495 -8.35 19.46 11.56
C ALA A 495 -9.48 19.52 10.53
N VAL A 496 -10.60 20.13 10.90
CA VAL A 496 -11.57 20.67 9.94
C VAL A 496 -11.39 22.17 9.80
N LYS A 497 -11.16 22.64 8.57
CA LYS A 497 -11.14 24.04 8.19
C LYS A 497 -12.52 24.49 7.72
N VAL A 498 -12.93 25.68 8.14
CA VAL A 498 -14.19 26.31 7.73
C VAL A 498 -13.85 27.45 6.79
N ILE A 499 -14.29 27.35 5.54
CA ILE A 499 -14.02 28.32 4.48
C ILE A 499 -15.31 29.06 4.15
N ASP A 500 -15.26 30.37 4.09
CA ASP A 500 -16.32 31.19 3.51
C ASP A 500 -16.19 31.22 1.98
N LEU A 501 -17.24 30.82 1.28
CA LEU A 501 -17.23 30.66 -0.18
C LEU A 501 -17.19 31.99 -0.94
N ALA A 502 -17.68 33.08 -0.34
CA ALA A 502 -17.72 34.39 -1.01
C ALA A 502 -16.34 35.05 -1.01
N THR A 503 -15.65 35.00 0.14
CA THR A 503 -14.32 35.58 0.33
C THR A 503 -13.19 34.61 -0.02
N LYS A 504 -13.50 33.30 -0.12
CA LYS A 504 -12.52 32.21 -0.31
C LYS A 504 -11.46 32.17 0.78
N ARG A 505 -11.84 32.53 2.01
CA ARG A 505 -10.94 32.58 3.17
C ARG A 505 -11.37 31.59 4.22
N GLU A 506 -10.38 31.02 4.90
CA GLU A 506 -10.60 30.30 6.15
C GLU A 506 -11.08 31.29 7.22
N ILE A 507 -12.21 30.97 7.87
CA ILE A 507 -12.84 31.78 8.91
C ILE A 507 -12.81 31.11 10.28
N ALA A 508 -12.57 29.80 10.34
CA ALA A 508 -12.40 29.04 11.57
C ALA A 508 -11.69 27.71 11.29
N ALA A 509 -11.15 27.10 12.34
CA ALA A 509 -10.62 25.74 12.32
C ALA A 509 -11.04 24.99 13.59
N ALA A 510 -11.26 23.68 13.47
CA ALA A 510 -11.52 22.77 14.57
C ALA A 510 -10.43 21.67 14.56
N PRO A 511 -9.37 21.79 15.37
CA PRO A 511 -8.33 20.77 15.44
C PRO A 511 -8.86 19.51 16.12
N PHE A 512 -8.36 18.37 15.67
CA PHE A 512 -8.60 17.09 16.34
C PHE A 512 -7.57 16.86 17.43
N TYR A 513 -7.92 16.02 18.40
CA TYR A 513 -6.90 15.41 19.24
C TYR A 513 -6.02 14.49 18.38
N ASN A 514 -4.70 14.64 18.47
CA ASN A 514 -3.75 13.90 17.66
C ASN A 514 -2.75 13.09 18.53
N PRO A 515 -2.85 11.75 18.57
CA PRO A 515 -1.90 10.90 19.29
C PRO A 515 -0.62 10.58 18.50
N GLU A 516 -0.48 11.06 17.25
CA GLU A 516 0.70 10.79 16.43
C GLU A 516 1.97 11.39 17.05
N PRO A 517 3.10 10.66 17.00
CA PRO A 517 4.40 11.22 17.36
C PRO A 517 4.73 12.48 16.55
N THR A 518 5.42 13.45 17.15
CA THR A 518 5.84 14.68 16.46
C THR A 518 6.66 14.39 15.20
N SER A 519 7.48 13.32 15.21
CA SER A 519 8.25 12.88 14.05
C SER A 519 7.38 12.47 12.86
N VAL A 520 6.22 11.87 13.11
CA VAL A 520 5.24 11.50 12.08
C VAL A 520 4.61 12.76 11.49
N VAL A 521 4.10 13.65 12.33
CA VAL A 521 3.44 14.89 11.90
C VAL A 521 4.38 15.78 11.07
N GLN A 522 5.63 15.94 11.50
CA GLN A 522 6.60 16.79 10.81
C GLN A 522 7.19 16.15 9.54
N GLY A 523 7.26 14.83 9.47
CA GLY A 523 7.85 14.12 8.35
C GLY A 523 6.85 13.78 7.23
N ARG A 524 5.56 13.62 7.55
CA ARG A 524 4.49 13.28 6.60
C ARG A 524 4.47 14.19 5.35
N PRO A 525 4.59 15.53 5.45
CA PRO A 525 4.54 16.41 4.28
C PRO A 525 5.60 16.09 3.21
N PHE A 526 6.75 15.52 3.56
CA PHE A 526 7.81 15.21 2.58
C PHE A 526 7.44 14.08 1.61
N LEU A 527 6.51 13.20 1.98
CA LEU A 527 5.96 12.18 1.08
C LEU A 527 4.96 12.81 0.08
N TYR A 528 4.19 13.79 0.54
CA TYR A 528 2.96 14.19 -0.13
C TYR A 528 2.99 15.58 -0.77
N ASP A 529 3.64 16.58 -0.17
CA ASP A 529 3.56 17.96 -0.65
C ASP A 529 4.30 18.12 -1.99
N ALA A 530 3.54 18.30 -3.06
CA ALA A 530 4.03 18.53 -4.41
C ALA A 530 4.62 19.93 -4.57
N ASN A 531 4.22 20.92 -3.77
CA ASN A 531 4.83 22.26 -3.83
C ASN A 531 6.28 22.23 -3.33
N PHE A 532 6.55 21.37 -2.33
CA PHE A 532 7.89 21.05 -1.91
C PHE A 532 8.58 20.15 -2.94
N SER A 533 7.96 19.03 -3.29
CA SER A 533 8.65 17.92 -3.94
C SER A 533 8.99 18.15 -5.42
N SER A 534 8.21 18.95 -6.15
CA SER A 534 8.42 19.18 -7.59
C SER A 534 8.40 20.68 -7.95
N ALA A 535 9.15 21.08 -8.98
CA ALA A 535 9.16 22.48 -9.41
C ALA A 535 7.86 22.89 -10.13
N ASN A 536 7.13 21.93 -10.71
CA ASN A 536 5.87 22.17 -11.41
C ASN A 536 4.61 21.98 -10.54
N GLY A 537 4.77 21.48 -9.31
CA GLY A 537 3.70 21.34 -8.32
C GLY A 537 2.67 20.25 -8.62
N GLU A 538 2.91 19.38 -9.62
CA GLU A 538 2.00 18.29 -9.98
C GLU A 538 2.37 16.95 -9.33
N ALA A 539 3.66 16.71 -9.08
CA ALA A 539 4.16 15.43 -8.59
C ALA A 539 4.78 15.51 -7.19
N SER A 540 4.67 14.40 -6.47
CA SER A 540 5.35 14.11 -5.20
C SER A 540 5.70 12.62 -5.15
N CYS A 541 6.46 12.18 -4.13
CA CYS A 541 6.75 10.76 -3.93
C CYS A 541 5.46 9.91 -3.88
N ALA A 542 4.38 10.46 -3.32
CA ALA A 542 3.07 9.84 -3.29
C ALA A 542 2.38 9.68 -4.66
N SER A 543 2.97 10.19 -5.75
CA SER A 543 2.45 9.96 -7.12
C SER A 543 2.62 8.52 -7.59
N CYS A 544 3.63 7.82 -7.07
CA CYS A 544 3.81 6.37 -7.24
C CYS A 544 3.55 5.63 -5.91
N HIS A 545 3.89 6.25 -4.77
CA HIS A 545 3.69 5.68 -3.44
C HIS A 545 2.35 6.10 -2.82
N ILE A 546 1.26 5.67 -3.46
CA ILE A 546 -0.10 6.06 -3.13
C ILE A 546 -0.42 5.69 -1.67
N PHE A 547 -0.56 6.70 -0.81
CA PHE A 547 -0.73 6.57 0.65
C PHE A 547 0.36 5.73 1.35
N GLY A 548 1.62 5.95 0.97
CA GLY A 548 2.77 5.22 1.49
C GLY A 548 2.91 3.80 0.92
N ASP A 549 2.01 3.37 0.04
CA ASP A 549 2.04 2.06 -0.59
C ASP A 549 2.60 2.13 -2.02
N LYS A 550 1.94 1.50 -2.99
CA LYS A 550 2.40 1.36 -4.38
C LYS A 550 1.24 1.56 -5.36
N ASP A 551 1.57 1.91 -6.60
CA ASP A 551 0.65 2.12 -7.72
C ASP A 551 0.33 0.84 -8.51
N GLU A 552 0.95 -0.29 -8.14
CA GLU A 552 0.86 -1.60 -8.81
C GLU A 552 1.41 -1.62 -10.26
N LEU A 553 2.27 -0.65 -10.60
CA LEU A 553 2.94 -0.56 -11.90
C LEU A 553 4.43 -0.92 -11.81
N ALA A 554 5.02 -1.25 -12.96
CA ALA A 554 6.46 -1.18 -13.16
C ALA A 554 6.88 0.08 -13.92
N TRP A 555 8.10 0.53 -13.65
CA TRP A 555 8.73 1.70 -14.23
C TRP A 555 10.17 1.40 -14.63
N ASP A 556 10.62 1.86 -15.80
CA ASP A 556 12.04 1.85 -16.16
C ASP A 556 12.68 3.21 -15.86
N LEU A 557 12.95 3.41 -14.57
CA LEU A 557 13.60 4.60 -14.00
C LEU A 557 15.12 4.41 -13.93
N GLY A 558 15.75 3.75 -14.89
CA GLY A 558 17.21 3.82 -15.02
C GLY A 558 17.66 5.27 -15.29
N ASN A 559 18.95 5.57 -15.14
CA ASN A 559 19.50 6.88 -15.52
C ASN A 559 20.72 6.70 -16.43
N PRO A 560 20.56 6.74 -17.76
CA PRO A 560 21.68 6.64 -18.69
C PRO A 560 22.73 7.75 -18.55
N ASP A 561 22.36 8.88 -17.94
CA ASP A 561 23.22 10.03 -17.69
C ASP A 561 24.12 9.86 -16.46
N ASP A 562 23.94 8.80 -15.67
CA ASP A 562 24.75 8.52 -14.47
C ASP A 562 25.90 7.54 -14.75
N GLU A 563 26.83 7.48 -13.79
CA GLU A 563 27.95 6.56 -13.78
C GLU A 563 27.63 5.26 -13.02
N VAL A 564 28.47 4.23 -13.22
CA VAL A 564 28.40 3.00 -12.42
C VAL A 564 28.92 3.25 -11.00
N THR A 565 28.28 2.65 -10.01
CA THR A 565 28.71 2.76 -8.60
C THR A 565 29.06 1.39 -8.03
N SER A 566 29.76 1.34 -6.90
CA SER A 566 30.08 0.08 -6.23
C SER A 566 28.87 -0.48 -5.47
N ASN A 567 28.71 -1.81 -5.46
CA ASN A 567 27.71 -2.53 -4.67
C ASN A 567 28.31 -3.04 -3.35
N PRO A 568 28.01 -2.38 -2.21
CA PRO A 568 28.58 -2.74 -0.90
C PRO A 568 27.88 -3.94 -0.24
N ILE A 569 26.80 -4.46 -0.83
CA ILE A 569 25.96 -5.48 -0.20
C ILE A 569 26.64 -6.84 -0.27
N ASP A 570 26.56 -7.61 0.82
CA ASP A 570 27.00 -9.00 0.84
C ASP A 570 26.08 -9.86 -0.03
N LYS A 571 26.68 -10.80 -0.77
CA LYS A 571 25.99 -11.51 -1.85
C LYS A 571 26.00 -13.01 -1.60
N ARG A 572 24.85 -13.64 -1.77
CA ARG A 572 24.70 -15.10 -1.83
C ARG A 572 24.75 -15.55 -3.30
N LEU A 573 25.42 -16.67 -3.54
CA LEU A 573 25.45 -17.33 -4.86
C LEU A 573 25.99 -16.47 -6.02
N ALA A 574 26.88 -15.51 -5.71
CA ALA A 574 27.38 -14.52 -6.67
C ALA A 574 28.92 -14.55 -6.85
N SER A 575 29.59 -15.61 -6.38
CA SER A 575 31.02 -15.78 -6.65
C SER A 575 31.29 -16.13 -8.11
N ALA A 576 32.51 -15.86 -8.59
CA ALA A 576 32.91 -16.20 -9.96
C ALA A 576 32.78 -17.70 -10.27
N LEU A 577 32.98 -18.57 -9.26
CA LEU A 577 32.78 -20.01 -9.38
C LEU A 577 31.30 -20.33 -9.57
N GLU A 578 30.42 -19.81 -8.72
CA GLU A 578 28.96 -20.07 -8.79
C GLU A 578 28.36 -19.56 -10.10
N ILE A 579 28.71 -18.34 -10.51
CA ILE A 579 28.31 -17.76 -11.80
C ILE A 579 28.83 -18.61 -12.96
N GLY A 580 30.09 -19.04 -12.89
CA GLY A 580 30.71 -19.91 -13.89
C GLY A 580 29.98 -21.25 -14.04
N LEU A 581 29.71 -21.92 -12.91
CA LEU A 581 28.98 -23.20 -12.89
C LEU A 581 27.56 -23.02 -13.43
N PHE A 582 26.85 -21.97 -13.02
CA PHE A 582 25.52 -21.66 -13.55
C PHE A 582 25.53 -21.57 -15.07
N ARG A 583 26.47 -20.80 -15.64
CA ARG A 583 26.61 -20.64 -17.10
C ARG A 583 26.93 -21.96 -17.79
N THR A 584 27.77 -22.80 -17.19
CA THR A 584 28.14 -24.11 -17.74
C THR A 584 26.95 -25.08 -17.76
N PHE A 585 26.14 -25.14 -16.70
CA PHE A 585 25.12 -26.18 -16.54
C PHE A 585 23.73 -25.80 -17.07
N THR A 586 23.41 -24.52 -17.19
CA THR A 586 22.04 -24.09 -17.56
C THR A 586 21.88 -23.75 -19.04
N THR A 587 22.97 -23.71 -19.81
CA THR A 587 22.97 -23.18 -21.20
C THR A 587 22.26 -21.83 -21.33
N HIS A 588 22.23 -21.05 -20.24
CA HIS A 588 21.62 -19.72 -20.16
C HIS A 588 22.70 -18.60 -20.22
N PRO A 589 23.49 -18.45 -21.30
CA PRO A 589 24.45 -17.35 -21.42
C PRO A 589 23.78 -16.20 -22.19
N ARG A 590 22.87 -15.46 -21.56
CA ARG A 590 22.20 -14.37 -22.28
C ARG A 590 22.83 -13.00 -22.04
N SER A 591 23.57 -12.81 -20.94
CA SER A 591 24.17 -11.50 -20.67
C SER A 591 25.30 -11.50 -19.64
N ASP A 592 26.10 -10.44 -19.73
CA ASP A 592 27.06 -10.04 -18.73
C ASP A 592 26.30 -9.50 -17.51
N ILE A 593 26.64 -9.99 -16.32
CA ILE A 593 26.06 -9.48 -15.07
C ILE A 593 26.39 -7.99 -14.96
N ASN A 594 25.37 -7.15 -14.72
CA ASN A 594 25.50 -5.69 -14.68
C ASN A 594 26.13 -5.09 -15.96
N GLY A 595 26.08 -5.81 -17.09
CA GLY A 595 26.60 -5.37 -18.39
C GLY A 595 28.10 -5.55 -18.61
N ASN A 596 28.90 -5.78 -17.57
CA ASN A 596 30.37 -5.93 -17.66
C ASN A 596 30.91 -7.17 -16.91
N ASN A 597 30.02 -8.03 -16.42
CA ASN A 597 30.32 -9.25 -15.67
C ASN A 597 30.96 -9.01 -14.29
N ASP A 598 30.76 -7.82 -13.71
CA ASP A 598 31.16 -7.50 -12.34
C ASP A 598 29.95 -7.47 -11.41
N ALA A 599 29.88 -8.44 -10.50
CA ALA A 599 28.81 -8.54 -9.50
C ALA A 599 28.87 -7.43 -8.44
N ASN A 600 30.01 -6.74 -8.30
CA ASN A 600 30.25 -5.74 -7.25
C ASN A 600 29.98 -4.31 -7.69
N ILE A 601 29.24 -4.12 -8.78
CA ILE A 601 28.80 -2.80 -9.23
C ILE A 601 27.28 -2.71 -9.32
N PHE A 602 26.84 -1.46 -9.40
CA PHE A 602 25.50 -1.06 -9.77
C PHE A 602 25.59 -0.29 -11.08
N HIS A 603 25.00 -0.85 -12.14
CA HIS A 603 24.82 -0.14 -13.39
C HIS A 603 23.62 0.83 -13.27
N PRO A 604 23.68 2.07 -13.77
CA PRO A 604 22.58 3.04 -13.59
C PRO A 604 21.37 2.74 -14.50
N MET A 605 21.60 2.04 -15.61
CA MET A 605 20.52 1.37 -16.37
C MET A 605 20.11 0.09 -15.66
N LYS A 606 18.82 -0.05 -15.37
CA LYS A 606 18.30 -1.12 -14.50
C LYS A 606 17.09 -1.88 -15.05
N GLY A 607 16.44 -1.37 -16.08
CA GLY A 607 15.22 -1.94 -16.65
C GLY A 607 13.98 -1.71 -15.77
N PRO A 608 12.84 -2.34 -16.14
CA PRO A 608 11.60 -2.19 -15.40
C PRO A 608 11.71 -2.69 -13.96
N MET A 609 11.12 -1.92 -13.04
CA MET A 609 10.98 -2.29 -11.64
C MET A 609 9.62 -1.85 -11.12
N THR A 610 8.93 -2.76 -10.44
CA THR A 610 7.67 -2.49 -9.77
C THR A 610 7.87 -1.50 -8.62
N THR A 611 6.93 -0.59 -8.44
CA THR A 611 6.92 0.27 -7.26
C THR A 611 6.85 -0.59 -6.00
N GLN A 612 7.80 -0.39 -5.08
CA GLN A 612 7.76 -1.06 -3.78
C GLN A 612 6.89 -0.29 -2.80
N THR A 613 6.28 -1.00 -1.85
CA THR A 613 5.60 -0.36 -0.73
C THR A 613 6.64 0.38 0.13
N LEU A 614 6.31 1.57 0.63
CA LEU A 614 7.14 2.25 1.63
C LEU A 614 6.76 1.85 3.06
N ARG A 615 5.79 0.95 3.22
CA ARG A 615 5.36 0.44 4.53
C ARG A 615 6.28 -0.68 5.00
N GLY A 616 6.66 -0.64 6.27
CA GLY A 616 7.46 -1.66 6.94
C GLY A 616 8.92 -1.68 6.50
N MET A 617 9.51 -0.56 6.08
CA MET A 617 10.88 -0.57 5.55
C MET A 617 11.98 -0.80 6.60
N THR A 618 11.66 -0.67 7.89
CA THR A 618 12.62 -0.92 8.97
C THR A 618 13.13 -2.36 9.00
N HIS A 619 14.37 -2.48 9.42
CA HIS A 619 15.18 -3.69 9.55
C HIS A 619 15.49 -4.40 8.23
N GLN A 620 15.45 -3.68 7.12
CA GLN A 620 15.73 -4.23 5.79
C GLN A 620 17.05 -3.74 5.19
N GLY A 621 17.75 -2.76 5.79
CA GLY A 621 19.00 -2.23 5.26
C GLY A 621 18.84 -1.52 3.91
N ALA A 622 19.68 -1.87 2.94
CA ALA A 622 19.74 -1.29 1.59
C ALA A 622 18.35 -1.13 0.95
N MET A 623 18.03 0.04 0.41
CA MET A 623 16.72 0.32 -0.18
C MET A 623 16.73 0.22 -1.72
N HIS A 624 15.53 0.13 -2.30
CA HIS A 624 15.27 -0.20 -3.72
C HIS A 624 15.49 -1.68 -4.05
N TRP A 625 14.97 -2.17 -5.20
CA TRP A 625 14.99 -3.60 -5.55
C TRP A 625 16.40 -4.16 -5.67
N ARG A 626 17.34 -3.33 -6.12
CA ARG A 626 18.75 -3.69 -6.23
C ARG A 626 19.55 -3.38 -4.97
N GLY A 627 19.00 -2.62 -4.02
CA GLY A 627 19.77 -2.11 -2.89
C GLY A 627 20.75 -0.99 -3.27
N ASP A 628 20.65 -0.41 -4.47
CA ASP A 628 21.57 0.59 -5.01
C ASP A 628 21.59 1.91 -4.24
N ARG A 629 20.60 2.15 -3.38
CA ARG A 629 20.64 3.30 -2.45
C ARG A 629 21.46 3.03 -1.19
N ALA A 630 22.06 1.86 -1.03
CA ALA A 630 23.12 1.62 -0.04
C ALA A 630 24.41 2.40 -0.34
N ASN A 631 24.57 2.89 -1.57
CA ASN A 631 25.68 3.73 -2.00
C ASN A 631 25.12 5.01 -2.63
N GLY A 632 25.33 6.16 -1.98
CA GLY A 632 24.78 7.40 -2.48
C GLY A 632 25.31 8.66 -1.80
N PHE A 633 24.55 9.74 -1.99
CA PHE A 633 24.94 11.11 -1.65
C PHE A 633 25.45 11.32 -0.21
N PHE A 634 24.86 10.63 0.77
CA PHE A 634 25.18 10.80 2.19
C PHE A 634 26.19 9.78 2.71
N GLY A 635 26.54 8.75 1.93
CA GLY A 635 27.47 7.72 2.35
C GLY A 635 27.13 6.33 1.81
N ILE A 636 27.89 5.35 2.32
CA ILE A 636 27.83 3.95 1.90
C ILE A 636 27.66 3.05 3.12
N ASP A 637 26.53 2.36 3.22
CA ASP A 637 26.27 1.29 4.19
C ASP A 637 25.13 0.40 3.66
N ALA A 638 25.34 -0.92 3.62
CA ALA A 638 24.36 -1.89 3.14
C ALA A 638 23.26 -2.20 4.16
N TYR A 639 23.45 -1.87 5.44
CA TYR A 639 22.59 -2.28 6.54
C TYR A 639 21.99 -1.09 7.31
N ASP A 640 22.41 0.15 7.01
CA ASP A 640 21.77 1.37 7.52
C ASP A 640 20.62 1.82 6.60
N GLU A 641 19.39 1.52 7.03
CA GLU A 641 18.15 1.90 6.36
C GLU A 641 17.85 3.40 6.36
N GLU A 642 18.26 4.14 7.39
CA GLU A 642 18.08 5.60 7.42
C GLU A 642 19.00 6.26 6.41
N LEU A 643 20.28 5.86 6.40
CA LEU A 643 21.24 6.32 5.40
C LEU A 643 20.76 5.97 3.99
N SER A 644 20.35 4.72 3.77
CA SER A 644 19.90 4.28 2.45
C SER A 644 18.63 4.99 1.98
N PHE A 645 17.69 5.30 2.89
CA PHE A 645 16.53 6.12 2.54
C PHE A 645 16.93 7.55 2.18
N LYS A 646 17.80 8.19 2.97
CA LYS A 646 18.28 9.56 2.68
C LYS A 646 19.00 9.63 1.33
N ASN A 647 19.66 8.57 0.88
CA ASN A 647 20.32 8.49 -0.43
C ASN A 647 19.36 8.59 -1.63
N PHE A 648 18.03 8.50 -1.44
CA PHE A 648 17.05 8.85 -2.48
C PHE A 648 16.90 10.35 -2.74
N ILE A 649 17.65 11.21 -2.05
CA ILE A 649 17.66 12.67 -2.27
C ILE A 649 17.78 13.06 -3.75
N VAL A 650 18.52 12.27 -4.54
CA VAL A 650 18.70 12.49 -5.99
C VAL A 650 17.39 12.42 -6.79
N ALA A 651 16.39 11.68 -6.30
CA ALA A 651 15.08 11.55 -6.96
C ALA A 651 14.28 12.87 -6.92
N PHE A 652 14.56 13.78 -5.98
CA PHE A 652 13.89 15.09 -5.97
C PHE A 652 14.22 15.89 -7.22
N GLU A 653 15.48 15.90 -7.65
CA GLU A 653 15.87 16.53 -8.91
C GLU A 653 15.59 15.59 -10.08
N GLY A 654 16.21 14.41 -10.10
CA GLY A 654 16.22 13.50 -11.24
C GLY A 654 14.85 12.95 -11.65
N LEU A 655 13.93 12.78 -10.69
CA LEU A 655 12.62 12.17 -10.94
C LEU A 655 11.47 13.17 -10.78
N LEU A 656 11.40 13.86 -9.64
CA LEU A 656 10.31 14.81 -9.35
C LEU A 656 10.51 16.17 -10.05
N GLY A 657 11.69 16.43 -10.61
CA GLY A 657 11.98 17.66 -11.34
C GLY A 657 12.02 18.89 -10.44
N ARG A 658 12.48 18.76 -9.19
CA ARG A 658 12.78 19.90 -8.32
C ARG A 658 14.03 20.63 -8.85
N ALA A 659 14.09 21.95 -8.63
CA ALA A 659 15.21 22.78 -9.08
C ALA A 659 16.48 22.65 -8.20
N SER A 660 16.33 22.15 -6.98
CA SER A 660 17.43 21.90 -6.05
C SER A 660 17.08 20.73 -5.13
N MET A 661 18.06 19.92 -4.72
CA MET A 661 17.87 18.90 -3.69
C MET A 661 17.39 19.48 -2.34
N PRO A 662 16.63 18.72 -1.54
CA PRO A 662 16.39 19.00 -0.12
C PRO A 662 17.69 19.08 0.72
N THR A 663 17.59 19.65 1.91
CA THR A 663 18.67 19.58 2.91
C THR A 663 18.71 18.22 3.60
N GLU A 664 19.84 17.87 4.21
CA GLU A 664 19.94 16.63 5.01
C GLU A 664 18.92 16.59 6.16
N ALA A 665 18.71 17.71 6.85
CA ALA A 665 17.74 17.78 7.94
C ALA A 665 16.29 17.53 7.47
N GLU A 666 15.95 17.95 6.24
CA GLU A 666 14.66 17.62 5.61
C GLU A 666 14.58 16.13 5.26
N MET A 667 15.64 15.56 4.69
CA MET A 667 15.71 14.13 4.40
C MET A 667 15.67 13.26 5.67
N THR A 668 16.28 13.69 6.77
CA THR A 668 16.17 13.01 8.07
C THR A 668 14.74 13.01 8.56
N LYS A 669 14.02 14.14 8.50
CA LYS A 669 12.59 14.18 8.88
C LYS A 669 11.76 13.21 8.04
N PHE A 670 12.02 13.17 6.73
CA PHE A 670 11.33 12.24 5.85
C PHE A 670 11.65 10.78 6.19
N ALA A 671 12.93 10.44 6.37
CA ALA A 671 13.37 9.10 6.74
C ALA A 671 12.77 8.65 8.08
N THR A 672 12.83 9.50 9.11
CA THR A 672 12.27 9.21 10.43
C THR A 672 10.77 8.94 10.36
N PHE A 673 10.00 9.72 9.59
CA PHE A 673 8.57 9.43 9.39
C PHE A 673 8.37 8.12 8.63
N GLN A 674 8.98 7.97 7.46
CA GLN A 674 8.64 6.87 6.57
C GLN A 674 9.06 5.51 7.14
N LEU A 675 10.16 5.44 7.90
CA LEU A 675 10.57 4.23 8.60
C LEU A 675 9.61 3.84 9.73
N GLN A 676 8.78 4.75 10.25
CA GLN A 676 7.76 4.40 11.25
C GLN A 676 6.48 3.83 10.63
N VAL A 677 6.24 4.02 9.34
CA VAL A 677 5.02 3.52 8.66
C VAL A 677 5.09 2.00 8.52
N GLN A 678 4.09 1.28 9.02
CA GLN A 678 4.06 -0.19 9.06
C GLN A 678 3.00 -0.80 8.13
N LEU A 679 3.19 -2.07 7.79
CA LEU A 679 2.19 -2.86 7.07
C LEU A 679 1.02 -3.22 8.00
N PRO A 680 -0.23 -3.32 7.48
CA PRO A 680 -1.32 -3.89 8.23
C PRO A 680 -1.13 -5.41 8.45
N PRO A 681 -1.88 -6.04 9.37
CA PRO A 681 -1.93 -7.49 9.50
C PRO A 681 -2.27 -8.19 8.18
N ASN A 682 -1.72 -9.39 7.94
CA ASN A 682 -2.03 -10.14 6.72
C ASN A 682 -3.51 -10.62 6.73
N PRO A 683 -4.35 -10.19 5.77
CA PRO A 683 -5.80 -10.46 5.77
C PRO A 683 -6.16 -11.86 5.25
N VAL A 684 -5.21 -12.59 4.68
CA VAL A 684 -5.40 -13.98 4.20
C VAL A 684 -5.13 -14.97 5.34
N ARG A 685 -4.37 -14.56 6.35
CA ARG A 685 -4.02 -15.40 7.49
C ARG A 685 -5.20 -15.54 8.44
N ARG A 686 -5.38 -16.74 8.99
CA ARG A 686 -6.46 -17.02 9.94
C ARG A 686 -6.29 -16.22 11.22
N LEU A 687 -7.39 -15.74 11.79
CA LEU A 687 -7.37 -14.88 12.99
C LEU A 687 -6.87 -15.57 14.25
N ASP A 688 -6.94 -16.90 14.31
CA ASP A 688 -6.32 -17.70 15.37
C ASP A 688 -4.83 -17.97 15.14
N ASN A 689 -4.27 -17.37 14.09
CA ASN A 689 -2.89 -17.50 13.65
C ASN A 689 -2.48 -18.94 13.27
N SER A 690 -3.46 -19.85 13.07
CA SER A 690 -3.20 -21.21 12.62
C SER A 690 -2.90 -21.28 11.11
N LEU A 691 -2.10 -22.27 10.72
CA LEU A 691 -1.81 -22.58 9.31
C LEU A 691 -2.68 -23.75 8.84
N THR A 692 -3.03 -23.76 7.56
CA THR A 692 -3.58 -24.96 6.90
C THR A 692 -2.53 -26.06 6.80
N THR A 693 -2.95 -27.30 6.48
CA THR A 693 -2.00 -28.40 6.22
C THR A 693 -1.01 -28.04 5.12
N SER A 694 -1.48 -27.45 4.01
CA SER A 694 -0.64 -26.98 2.90
C SER A 694 0.42 -25.97 3.37
N GLN A 695 -0.01 -24.93 4.07
CA GLN A 695 0.88 -23.89 4.60
C GLN A 695 1.88 -24.44 5.63
N GLN A 696 1.47 -25.40 6.46
CA GLN A 696 2.35 -26.04 7.43
C GLN A 696 3.39 -26.93 6.76
N ASN A 697 3.02 -27.68 5.72
CA ASN A 697 3.97 -28.47 4.92
C ASN A 697 5.02 -27.57 4.27
N ALA A 698 4.58 -26.46 3.66
CA ALA A 698 5.47 -25.47 3.08
C ALA A 698 6.36 -24.79 4.12
N LYS A 699 5.84 -24.44 5.30
CA LYS A 699 6.66 -23.93 6.40
C LYS A 699 7.74 -24.93 6.80
N ASN A 700 7.41 -26.21 6.91
CA ASN A 700 8.39 -27.26 7.23
C ASN A 700 9.47 -27.37 6.14
N PHE A 701 9.10 -27.22 4.87
CA PHE A 701 10.07 -27.18 3.76
C PHE A 701 10.93 -25.92 3.80
N TYR A 702 10.33 -24.76 4.05
CA TYR A 702 10.97 -23.44 4.09
C TYR A 702 12.14 -23.37 5.07
N PHE A 703 11.91 -23.89 6.29
CA PHE A 703 12.88 -23.96 7.38
C PHE A 703 13.65 -25.30 7.42
N GLY A 704 13.30 -26.24 6.54
CA GLY A 704 13.90 -27.57 6.49
C GLY A 704 15.33 -27.57 5.97
N SER A 705 16.02 -28.70 6.04
CA SER A 705 17.44 -28.81 5.64
C SER A 705 17.66 -28.91 4.13
N ARG A 706 16.61 -29.14 3.34
CA ARG A 706 16.73 -29.28 1.88
C ARG A 706 17.05 -27.92 1.25
N ARG A 707 18.09 -27.89 0.41
CA ARG A 707 18.42 -26.73 -0.41
C ARG A 707 17.38 -26.56 -1.50
N VAL A 708 16.88 -25.36 -1.66
CA VAL A 708 16.02 -24.97 -2.78
C VAL A 708 16.85 -24.42 -3.94
N ASP A 709 18.01 -23.85 -3.66
CA ASP A 709 18.90 -23.23 -4.66
C ASP A 709 20.40 -23.51 -4.38
N GLY A 710 21.22 -23.26 -5.39
CA GLY A 710 22.66 -23.43 -5.42
C GLY A 710 23.07 -24.87 -5.75
N ILE A 711 24.22 -25.28 -5.23
CA ILE A 711 24.78 -26.62 -5.40
C ILE A 711 24.89 -27.33 -4.05
N ALA A 712 24.97 -28.66 -4.07
CA ALA A 712 25.07 -29.47 -2.86
C ALA A 712 26.54 -29.69 -2.41
N ILE A 713 27.38 -28.65 -2.40
CA ILE A 713 28.83 -28.77 -2.08
C ILE A 713 29.26 -27.78 -0.99
N GLY A 714 29.50 -28.25 0.25
CA GLY A 714 29.83 -27.35 1.37
C GLY A 714 28.62 -26.52 1.81
N SER A 715 28.71 -25.77 2.91
CA SER A 715 27.56 -25.08 3.52
C SER A 715 27.09 -23.84 2.76
N ASP A 716 28.00 -23.14 2.09
CA ASP A 716 27.77 -21.74 1.66
C ASP A 716 27.42 -21.59 0.17
N THR A 717 27.34 -22.71 -0.55
CA THR A 717 27.12 -22.74 -2.00
C THR A 717 25.68 -23.09 -2.39
N GLY A 718 24.78 -23.18 -1.41
CA GLY A 718 23.36 -23.45 -1.65
C GLY A 718 22.54 -23.40 -0.36
N PHE A 719 21.29 -22.96 -0.49
CA PHE A 719 20.46 -22.53 0.64
C PHE A 719 19.06 -23.16 0.56
N ASN A 720 18.44 -23.37 1.72
CA ASN A 720 16.99 -23.54 1.80
C ASN A 720 16.31 -22.16 1.62
N CYS A 721 14.97 -22.12 1.63
CA CYS A 721 14.25 -20.86 1.42
C CYS A 721 14.62 -19.82 2.49
N ASN A 722 14.66 -20.21 3.77
CA ASN A 722 15.00 -19.28 4.87
C ASN A 722 16.45 -18.78 4.85
N GLY A 723 17.37 -19.56 4.27
CA GLY A 723 18.78 -19.24 4.15
C GLY A 723 19.06 -18.18 3.10
N CYS A 724 18.10 -17.85 2.22
CA CYS A 724 18.13 -16.66 1.39
C CYS A 724 17.09 -15.64 1.87
N HIS A 725 15.83 -16.04 1.98
CA HIS A 725 14.73 -15.21 2.46
C HIS A 725 14.55 -15.38 3.98
N THR A 726 15.39 -14.77 4.80
CA THR A 726 15.34 -14.99 6.25
C THR A 726 14.05 -14.46 6.88
N ILE A 727 13.34 -15.33 7.61
CA ILE A 727 12.20 -15.00 8.47
C ILE A 727 12.62 -15.20 9.93
N ASP A 728 12.82 -14.09 10.63
CA ASP A 728 13.07 -14.00 12.07
C ASP A 728 12.45 -12.70 12.60
N GLY A 729 11.21 -12.79 13.09
CA GLY A 729 10.47 -11.62 13.60
C GLY A 729 11.14 -10.97 14.81
N ALA A 730 11.94 -11.69 15.60
CA ALA A 730 12.68 -11.10 16.71
C ALA A 730 13.82 -10.18 16.23
N GLN A 731 14.35 -10.43 15.03
CA GLN A 731 15.36 -9.59 14.38
C GLN A 731 14.77 -8.56 13.40
N GLY A 732 13.47 -8.65 13.13
CA GLY A 732 12.77 -7.79 12.16
C GLY A 732 12.86 -8.30 10.73
N PHE A 733 13.28 -9.55 10.53
CA PHE A 733 13.46 -10.15 9.21
C PHE A 733 12.19 -10.88 8.78
N PHE A 734 11.63 -10.48 7.63
CA PHE A 734 10.39 -11.05 7.09
C PHE A 734 10.55 -11.40 5.60
N GLY A 735 11.55 -12.25 5.34
CA GLY A 735 11.95 -12.68 4.00
C GLY A 735 13.20 -11.97 3.49
N THR A 736 13.86 -11.14 4.30
CA THR A 736 15.11 -10.46 3.96
C THR A 736 15.93 -10.16 5.22
N ASP A 737 17.24 -10.33 5.12
CA ASP A 737 18.25 -9.92 6.09
C ASP A 737 19.17 -8.83 5.52
N GLY A 738 18.76 -8.17 4.44
CA GLY A 738 19.49 -7.09 3.78
C GLY A 738 20.51 -7.54 2.72
N GLN A 739 20.74 -8.85 2.56
CA GLN A 739 21.70 -9.37 1.58
C GLN A 739 21.15 -9.36 0.14
N ALA A 740 22.03 -9.58 -0.83
CA ALA A 740 21.71 -9.66 -2.25
C ALA A 740 22.01 -11.05 -2.82
N SER A 741 21.48 -11.35 -4.01
CA SER A 741 21.81 -12.59 -4.73
C SER A 741 21.76 -12.45 -6.25
N PHE A 742 22.38 -13.42 -6.94
CA PHE A 742 22.49 -13.47 -8.40
C PHE A 742 21.29 -14.17 -9.06
N GLU A 743 20.80 -15.27 -8.49
CA GLU A 743 19.62 -16.05 -8.94
C GLU A 743 19.53 -16.35 -10.44
N GLY A 744 20.64 -16.31 -11.19
CA GLY A 744 20.64 -16.52 -12.63
C GLY A 744 20.07 -15.36 -13.47
N ILE A 745 19.88 -14.18 -12.88
CA ILE A 745 19.36 -12.98 -13.57
C ILE A 745 20.48 -12.01 -13.98
N PRO A 746 20.25 -11.13 -14.97
CA PRO A 746 21.26 -10.20 -15.53
C PRO A 746 21.83 -9.17 -14.54
N GLN A 747 21.28 -9.06 -13.33
CA GLN A 747 21.65 -8.06 -12.33
C GLN A 747 21.67 -8.68 -10.95
N ILE A 748 22.55 -8.19 -10.07
CA ILE A 748 22.49 -8.54 -8.65
C ILE A 748 21.35 -7.75 -8.00
N VAL A 749 20.42 -8.46 -7.37
CA VAL A 749 19.25 -7.87 -6.70
C VAL A 749 19.34 -8.08 -5.20
N LYS A 750 18.85 -7.11 -4.42
CA LYS A 750 18.66 -7.30 -2.99
C LYS A 750 17.55 -8.32 -2.79
N ILE A 751 17.75 -9.26 -1.88
CA ILE A 751 16.73 -10.23 -1.51
C ILE A 751 15.55 -9.48 -0.88
N PRO A 752 14.34 -9.50 -1.48
CA PRO A 752 13.21 -8.72 -1.01
C PRO A 752 12.48 -9.41 0.14
N HIS A 753 11.81 -8.62 0.98
CA HIS A 753 10.83 -9.15 1.95
C HIS A 753 9.64 -9.83 1.23
N VAL A 754 8.92 -10.69 1.94
CA VAL A 754 7.78 -11.47 1.38
C VAL A 754 6.40 -11.07 1.93
N ARG A 755 6.35 -10.08 2.83
CA ARG A 755 5.16 -9.71 3.62
C ARG A 755 3.89 -9.34 2.83
N ASN A 756 4.01 -8.78 1.62
CA ASN A 756 2.87 -8.25 0.86
C ASN A 756 2.55 -9.04 -0.42
N MET A 757 3.00 -10.29 -0.55
CA MET A 757 2.79 -11.08 -1.78
C MET A 757 1.30 -11.22 -2.16
N TYR A 758 0.39 -11.29 -1.18
CA TYR A 758 -1.06 -11.36 -1.43
C TYR A 758 -1.62 -10.15 -2.20
N THR A 759 -0.95 -8.99 -2.12
CA THR A 759 -1.34 -7.77 -2.83
C THR A 759 -0.81 -7.72 -4.27
N LYS A 760 -0.01 -8.68 -4.73
CA LYS A 760 0.58 -8.68 -6.08
C LYS A 760 -0.19 -9.55 -7.08
N VAL A 761 -1.29 -10.13 -6.64
CA VAL A 761 -2.11 -11.06 -7.42
C VAL A 761 -3.00 -10.29 -8.39
N GLY A 762 -3.05 -10.71 -9.65
CA GLY A 762 -3.96 -10.12 -10.65
C GLY A 762 -3.50 -10.22 -12.10
N MET A 763 -2.25 -10.60 -12.32
CA MET A 763 -1.69 -10.95 -13.63
C MET A 763 -1.66 -12.48 -13.77
N PHE A 764 -2.19 -12.99 -14.88
CA PHE A 764 -2.14 -14.41 -15.22
C PHE A 764 -1.87 -14.55 -16.71
N GLY A 765 -0.96 -15.44 -17.09
CA GLY A 765 -0.56 -15.58 -18.48
C GLY A 765 0.84 -15.04 -18.67
N PHE A 766 1.70 -15.92 -19.17
CA PHE A 766 3.13 -15.69 -19.28
C PHE A 766 3.61 -16.35 -20.56
N ALA A 767 4.48 -15.67 -21.30
CA ALA A 767 5.04 -16.21 -22.55
C ALA A 767 5.95 -17.43 -22.27
N ASP A 768 6.20 -18.23 -23.30
CA ASP A 768 7.14 -19.35 -23.16
C ASP A 768 8.54 -18.82 -22.81
N SER A 769 9.16 -19.47 -21.83
CA SER A 769 10.43 -19.07 -21.23
C SER A 769 11.37 -20.26 -21.14
N ALA A 770 12.67 -20.01 -21.37
CA ALA A 770 13.73 -20.99 -21.10
C ALA A 770 14.12 -21.03 -19.62
N PHE A 771 13.79 -19.98 -18.87
CA PHE A 771 14.15 -19.82 -17.47
C PHE A 771 13.12 -20.44 -16.53
N PHE A 772 11.82 -20.37 -16.87
CA PHE A 772 10.72 -20.92 -16.07
C PHE A 772 10.07 -22.13 -16.74
N SER A 773 10.02 -23.28 -16.04
CA SER A 773 9.36 -24.49 -16.54
C SER A 773 7.91 -24.58 -16.07
N HIS A 774 6.91 -24.49 -16.95
CA HIS A 774 5.51 -24.60 -16.52
C HIS A 774 4.62 -25.32 -17.54
N PRO A 775 3.60 -26.07 -17.09
CA PRO A 775 2.59 -26.69 -17.97
C PRO A 775 1.59 -25.72 -18.63
N GLU A 776 1.52 -24.43 -18.26
CA GLU A 776 0.45 -23.50 -18.63
C GLU A 776 1.08 -22.25 -19.25
N SER A 777 1.11 -22.20 -20.59
CA SER A 777 1.61 -21.06 -21.38
C SER A 777 0.61 -20.55 -22.42
N GLY A 778 -0.63 -21.04 -22.36
CA GLY A 778 -1.71 -20.60 -23.24
C GLY A 778 -2.27 -19.23 -22.84
N PRO A 779 -3.03 -18.58 -23.76
CA PRO A 779 -3.77 -17.37 -23.42
C PRO A 779 -4.72 -17.59 -22.25
N THR A 780 -4.71 -16.68 -21.29
CA THR A 780 -5.54 -16.75 -20.06
C THR A 780 -6.77 -15.86 -20.11
N GLY A 781 -6.95 -15.08 -21.19
CA GLY A 781 -8.06 -14.15 -21.36
C GLY A 781 -7.86 -12.85 -20.60
N ASP A 782 -8.97 -12.24 -20.17
CA ASP A 782 -8.97 -10.95 -19.47
C ASP A 782 -8.35 -11.09 -18.07
N GLN A 783 -7.46 -10.16 -17.72
CA GLN A 783 -6.86 -10.03 -16.39
C GLN A 783 -7.01 -8.60 -15.88
N ILE A 784 -6.85 -8.42 -14.56
CA ILE A 784 -7.01 -7.12 -13.91
C ILE A 784 -5.68 -6.35 -13.79
N ARG A 785 -4.53 -7.01 -13.98
CA ARG A 785 -3.20 -6.39 -13.90
C ARG A 785 -2.27 -6.89 -14.99
N GLY A 786 -1.36 -6.01 -15.43
CA GLY A 786 -0.25 -6.35 -16.33
C GLY A 786 1.08 -6.63 -15.62
N PHE A 787 1.10 -6.54 -14.29
CA PHE A 787 2.28 -6.77 -13.46
C PHE A 787 1.92 -7.72 -12.31
N GLY A 788 2.79 -8.69 -12.05
CA GLY A 788 2.65 -9.69 -10.99
C GLY A 788 3.83 -9.67 -10.01
N PHE A 789 4.56 -10.78 -9.96
CA PHE A 789 5.67 -11.06 -9.05
C PHE A 789 7.03 -10.73 -9.67
N THR A 790 8.09 -10.88 -8.85
CA THR A 790 9.49 -10.46 -9.10
C THR A 790 9.69 -8.94 -9.13
N ASN A 791 10.94 -8.51 -9.26
CA ASN A 791 11.28 -7.08 -9.21
C ASN A 791 10.67 -6.31 -10.39
N ASP A 792 10.67 -6.88 -11.59
CA ASP A 792 10.17 -6.24 -12.80
C ASP A 792 8.66 -6.45 -13.02
N GLY A 793 8.02 -7.30 -12.21
CA GLY A 793 6.60 -7.60 -12.28
C GLY A 793 6.22 -8.53 -13.44
N SER A 794 7.17 -9.16 -14.12
CA SER A 794 6.88 -9.96 -15.33
C SER A 794 6.32 -11.35 -15.04
N VAL A 795 6.55 -11.92 -13.85
CA VAL A 795 6.13 -13.28 -13.50
C VAL A 795 4.70 -13.28 -12.95
N ASP A 796 3.82 -14.06 -13.57
CA ASP A 796 2.38 -14.02 -13.27
C ASP A 796 1.98 -14.63 -11.90
N THR A 797 2.65 -15.70 -11.47
CA THR A 797 2.30 -16.47 -10.26
C THR A 797 3.55 -16.89 -9.46
N LEU A 798 3.38 -17.09 -8.14
CA LEU A 798 4.43 -17.64 -7.30
C LEU A 798 4.72 -19.10 -7.65
N PHE A 799 3.70 -19.86 -8.01
CA PHE A 799 3.89 -21.22 -8.52
C PHE A 799 4.83 -21.25 -9.74
N ARG A 800 4.67 -20.32 -10.69
CA ARG A 800 5.60 -20.18 -11.82
C ARG A 800 6.99 -19.73 -11.36
N PHE A 801 7.08 -18.78 -10.44
CA PHE A 801 8.38 -18.35 -9.90
C PHE A 801 9.17 -19.55 -9.32
N PHE A 802 8.54 -20.43 -8.56
CA PHE A 802 9.17 -21.65 -8.00
C PHE A 802 9.50 -22.74 -9.03
N SER A 803 9.25 -22.47 -10.31
CA SER A 803 9.66 -23.30 -11.43
C SER A 803 10.88 -22.75 -12.19
N ALA A 804 11.47 -21.65 -11.71
CA ALA A 804 12.72 -21.12 -12.22
C ALA A 804 13.80 -22.20 -12.23
N ILE A 805 14.64 -22.19 -13.26
CA ILE A 805 15.72 -23.17 -13.49
C ILE A 805 16.63 -23.37 -12.26
N VAL A 806 16.83 -22.32 -11.45
CA VAL A 806 17.59 -22.32 -10.19
C VAL A 806 16.94 -23.19 -9.10
N PHE A 807 15.61 -23.27 -9.06
CA PHE A 807 14.85 -24.02 -8.06
C PHE A 807 14.47 -25.44 -8.49
N THR A 808 15.06 -25.95 -9.57
CA THR A 808 14.74 -27.29 -10.09
C THR A 808 15.73 -28.35 -9.67
N ASN A 809 15.23 -29.56 -9.42
CA ASN A 809 16.04 -30.73 -9.06
C ASN A 809 16.71 -31.43 -10.28
N THR A 810 16.61 -30.82 -11.46
CA THR A 810 17.16 -31.31 -12.72
C THR A 810 18.19 -30.38 -13.34
N SER A 811 18.52 -29.28 -12.65
CA SER A 811 19.43 -28.22 -13.12
C SER A 811 20.74 -28.23 -12.30
N ILE A 812 21.27 -27.04 -11.98
CA ILE A 812 22.61 -26.80 -11.41
C ILE A 812 22.90 -27.61 -10.14
N GLY A 813 21.94 -27.72 -9.22
CA GLY A 813 22.12 -28.46 -7.97
C GLY A 813 21.78 -29.95 -8.05
N GLY A 814 21.28 -30.42 -9.19
CA GLY A 814 20.86 -31.81 -9.41
C GLY A 814 19.75 -32.29 -8.44
N PRO A 815 19.55 -33.62 -8.29
CA PRO A 815 18.42 -34.18 -7.54
C PRO A 815 18.36 -33.79 -6.05
N ALA A 816 19.50 -33.38 -5.49
CA ALA A 816 19.64 -33.00 -4.09
C ALA A 816 19.10 -31.57 -3.78
N VAL A 817 18.91 -30.74 -4.80
CA VAL A 817 18.49 -29.33 -4.66
C VAL A 817 17.14 -29.11 -5.35
N GLY A 818 16.43 -28.05 -4.99
CA GLY A 818 15.20 -27.62 -5.67
C GLY A 818 13.93 -28.35 -5.23
N PHE A 819 12.80 -27.88 -5.74
CA PHE A 819 11.49 -28.50 -5.52
C PHE A 819 11.41 -29.87 -6.21
N GLN A 820 10.76 -30.83 -5.55
CA GLN A 820 10.65 -32.21 -6.03
C GLN A 820 9.33 -32.49 -6.75
N SER A 821 8.32 -31.64 -6.56
CA SER A 821 7.00 -31.79 -7.17
C SER A 821 6.26 -30.45 -7.29
N ASP A 822 5.26 -30.43 -8.18
CA ASP A 822 4.33 -29.29 -8.28
C ASP A 822 3.51 -29.11 -6.99
N THR A 823 3.22 -30.19 -6.26
CA THR A 823 2.57 -30.09 -4.95
C THR A 823 3.38 -29.21 -3.99
N GLN A 824 4.69 -29.43 -3.87
CA GLN A 824 5.53 -28.61 -2.99
C GLN A 824 5.56 -27.14 -3.42
N ARG A 825 5.53 -26.86 -4.74
CA ARG A 825 5.48 -25.49 -5.27
C ARG A 825 4.16 -24.80 -4.94
N ARG A 826 3.03 -25.49 -5.08
CA ARG A 826 1.70 -24.97 -4.71
C ARG A 826 1.58 -24.73 -3.21
N GLU A 827 2.07 -25.66 -2.41
CA GLU A 827 2.13 -25.48 -0.95
C GLU A 827 2.97 -24.22 -0.59
N MET A 828 4.11 -24.01 -1.27
CA MET A 828 4.94 -22.82 -1.04
C MET A 828 4.24 -21.53 -1.46
N GLU A 829 3.52 -21.52 -2.58
CA GLU A 829 2.66 -20.40 -2.98
C GLU A 829 1.61 -20.08 -1.89
N ASP A 830 0.92 -21.09 -1.35
CA ASP A 830 -0.05 -20.90 -0.26
C ASP A 830 0.58 -20.27 0.99
N PHE A 831 1.82 -20.65 1.33
CA PHE A 831 2.54 -20.11 2.48
C PHE A 831 3.01 -18.67 2.28
N MET A 832 3.50 -18.33 1.08
CA MET A 832 3.95 -16.97 0.75
C MET A 832 2.80 -15.95 0.76
N LEU A 833 1.58 -16.36 0.43
CA LEU A 833 0.40 -15.48 0.50
C LEU A 833 -0.02 -15.17 1.94
N VAL A 834 0.42 -15.96 2.94
CA VAL A 834 0.11 -15.77 4.37
C VAL A 834 1.33 -15.40 5.22
N ALA A 835 2.40 -14.92 4.61
CA ALA A 835 3.57 -14.44 5.32
C ALA A 835 3.19 -13.37 6.37
N ASP A 836 3.81 -13.44 7.55
CA ASP A 836 3.59 -12.49 8.64
C ASP A 836 4.02 -11.08 8.22
N THR A 837 3.26 -10.05 8.64
CA THR A 837 3.51 -8.64 8.30
C THR A 837 4.09 -7.85 9.47
N ASP A 838 4.72 -8.53 10.43
CA ASP A 838 5.18 -7.97 11.72
C ASP A 838 4.06 -7.65 12.74
N LEU A 839 2.80 -7.88 12.35
CA LEU A 839 1.62 -7.84 13.21
C LEU A 839 0.81 -9.13 13.07
N ALA A 840 0.26 -9.61 14.18
CA ALA A 840 -0.60 -10.80 14.17
C ALA A 840 -1.95 -10.50 13.49
N PRO A 841 -2.55 -11.48 12.79
CA PRO A 841 -3.79 -11.30 12.02
C PRO A 841 -5.01 -10.87 12.85
N ILE A 842 -4.97 -11.02 14.18
CA ILE A 842 -6.05 -10.58 15.07
C ILE A 842 -6.06 -9.05 15.27
N VAL A 843 -4.94 -8.36 15.06
CA VAL A 843 -4.84 -6.91 15.29
C VAL A 843 -5.83 -6.18 14.38
N GLY A 844 -6.51 -5.17 14.91
CA GLY A 844 -7.58 -4.44 14.24
C GLY A 844 -8.96 -5.10 14.38
N GLN A 845 -9.05 -6.41 14.64
CA GLN A 845 -10.34 -7.10 14.67
C GLN A 845 -11.23 -6.58 15.81
N GLN A 846 -12.50 -6.30 15.47
CA GLN A 846 -13.48 -5.70 16.38
C GLN A 846 -14.79 -6.51 16.40
N VAL A 847 -15.49 -6.52 17.54
CA VAL A 847 -16.86 -7.05 17.63
C VAL A 847 -17.67 -6.28 18.68
N THR A 848 -18.95 -6.02 18.38
CA THR A 848 -19.89 -5.38 19.32
C THR A 848 -20.89 -6.40 19.86
N LEU A 849 -20.87 -6.59 21.17
CA LEU A 849 -21.83 -7.40 21.93
C LEU A 849 -23.04 -6.53 22.30
N THR A 850 -24.23 -7.06 22.00
CA THR A 850 -25.53 -6.45 22.34
C THR A 850 -26.35 -7.42 23.19
N ASN A 851 -27.50 -6.97 23.66
CA ASN A 851 -28.47 -7.80 24.38
C ASN A 851 -29.14 -8.88 23.50
N THR A 852 -28.88 -8.91 22.18
CA THR A 852 -29.55 -9.80 21.22
C THR A 852 -28.61 -10.70 20.42
N ASN A 853 -27.29 -10.53 20.49
CA ASN A 853 -26.34 -11.26 19.63
C ASN A 853 -25.30 -12.11 20.37
N ALA A 854 -25.43 -12.27 21.70
CA ALA A 854 -24.42 -12.92 22.54
C ALA A 854 -24.01 -14.33 22.05
N SER A 855 -24.96 -15.12 21.52
CA SER A 855 -24.69 -16.45 20.97
C SER A 855 -23.83 -16.42 19.69
N ALA A 856 -23.92 -15.36 18.89
CA ALA A 856 -23.18 -15.23 17.64
C ALA A 856 -21.77 -14.65 17.84
N VAL A 857 -21.61 -13.74 18.81
CA VAL A 857 -20.34 -13.02 19.01
C VAL A 857 -19.44 -13.61 20.10
N GLY A 858 -19.98 -14.46 20.99
CA GLY A 858 -19.25 -14.99 22.14
C GLY A 858 -17.92 -15.67 21.78
N SER A 859 -17.94 -16.53 20.75
CA SER A 859 -16.73 -17.23 20.28
C SER A 859 -15.67 -16.28 19.72
N ARG A 860 -16.08 -15.18 19.06
CA ARG A 860 -15.13 -14.15 18.60
C ARG A 860 -14.51 -13.41 19.77
N ILE A 861 -15.27 -13.09 20.82
CA ILE A 861 -14.71 -12.45 22.02
C ILE A 861 -13.74 -13.41 22.73
N ASP A 862 -14.07 -14.71 22.81
CA ASP A 862 -13.16 -15.72 23.36
C ASP A 862 -11.87 -15.84 22.53
N LEU A 863 -11.98 -15.78 21.20
CA LEU A 863 -10.83 -15.75 20.31
C LEU A 863 -9.95 -14.51 20.56
N LEU A 864 -10.53 -13.32 20.64
CA LEU A 864 -9.80 -12.07 20.93
C LEU A 864 -9.02 -12.18 22.26
N ILE A 865 -9.66 -12.72 23.30
CA ILE A 865 -9.02 -12.95 24.61
C ILE A 865 -7.88 -13.97 24.50
N ALA A 866 -8.09 -15.07 23.76
CA ALA A 866 -7.08 -16.09 23.58
C ALA A 866 -5.85 -15.55 22.85
N ARG A 867 -6.06 -14.74 21.81
CA ARG A 867 -4.97 -14.13 21.03
C ARG A 867 -4.23 -13.04 21.81
N ALA A 868 -4.93 -12.23 22.61
CA ALA A 868 -4.27 -11.27 23.52
C ALA A 868 -3.35 -11.92 24.58
N ARG A 869 -3.41 -13.23 24.75
CA ARG A 869 -2.51 -14.02 25.62
C ARG A 869 -1.45 -14.81 24.85
N ALA A 870 -1.57 -14.91 23.52
CA ALA A 870 -0.65 -15.67 22.70
C ALA A 870 0.68 -14.92 22.57
N PRO A 871 1.84 -15.58 22.84
CA PRO A 871 3.14 -14.99 22.60
C PRO A 871 3.35 -14.66 21.12
N PHE A 872 4.08 -13.57 20.86
CA PHE A 872 4.43 -13.12 19.52
C PHE A 872 5.83 -12.50 19.51
N ALA A 873 6.56 -12.66 18.41
CA ALA A 873 7.89 -12.11 18.26
C ALA A 873 7.90 -11.06 17.15
N SER A 874 8.23 -9.83 17.52
CA SER A 874 8.30 -8.69 16.62
C SER A 874 9.25 -7.64 17.17
N LYS A 875 10.26 -7.28 16.37
CA LYS A 875 11.26 -6.28 16.75
C LYS A 875 10.65 -4.88 16.91
N ILE A 876 9.73 -4.48 16.04
CA ILE A 876 9.06 -3.17 16.14
C ILE A 876 8.15 -3.07 17.38
N LEU A 877 7.76 -4.21 17.96
CA LEU A 877 6.98 -4.30 19.19
C LEU A 877 7.82 -4.63 20.44
N GLY A 878 9.15 -4.47 20.37
CA GLY A 878 10.03 -4.67 21.53
C GLY A 878 10.66 -6.06 21.66
N GLY A 879 10.61 -6.88 20.62
CA GLY A 879 11.17 -8.23 20.59
C GLY A 879 10.13 -9.30 20.96
N GLN A 880 10.12 -9.75 22.22
CA GLN A 880 9.13 -10.72 22.70
C GLN A 880 7.92 -10.01 23.30
N THR A 881 6.76 -10.24 22.73
CA THR A 881 5.50 -9.58 23.07
C THR A 881 4.33 -10.56 22.97
N TYR A 882 3.11 -10.04 22.80
CA TYR A 882 1.89 -10.80 22.56
C TYR A 882 1.28 -10.45 21.21
N GLU A 883 0.35 -11.24 20.70
CA GLU A 883 -0.27 -10.95 19.41
C GLU A 883 -1.08 -9.64 19.39
N ALA A 884 -1.66 -9.22 20.52
CA ALA A 884 -2.42 -7.97 20.65
C ALA A 884 -2.56 -7.49 22.09
N ASP A 885 -2.79 -6.19 22.27
CA ASP A 885 -3.54 -5.68 23.42
C ASP A 885 -5.04 -5.80 23.14
N LEU A 886 -5.87 -5.94 24.18
CA LEU A 886 -7.32 -6.06 24.02
C LEU A 886 -8.04 -5.00 24.84
N VAL A 887 -8.87 -4.22 24.17
CA VAL A 887 -9.63 -3.12 24.77
C VAL A 887 -11.13 -3.36 24.63
N ALA A 888 -11.91 -2.74 25.52
CA ALA A 888 -13.36 -2.68 25.38
C ALA A 888 -13.90 -1.27 25.68
N LYS A 889 -14.98 -0.89 24.99
CA LYS A 889 -15.69 0.39 25.17
C LYS A 889 -17.18 0.14 25.40
N VAL A 890 -17.77 0.86 26.34
CA VAL A 890 -19.21 0.73 26.69
C VAL A 890 -19.77 2.04 27.25
N ALA A 891 -20.97 2.42 26.83
CA ALA A 891 -21.64 3.62 27.35
C ALA A 891 -22.29 3.34 28.71
N THR A 892 -21.82 3.99 29.78
CA THR A 892 -22.39 3.91 31.13
C THR A 892 -22.17 5.20 31.91
N GLY A 893 -23.16 5.63 32.69
CA GLY A 893 -23.06 6.85 33.50
C GLY A 893 -22.87 8.12 32.68
N GLY A 894 -23.54 8.22 31.51
CA GLY A 894 -23.53 9.40 30.65
C GLY A 894 -22.33 9.54 29.70
N ARG A 895 -21.32 8.66 29.79
CA ARG A 895 -20.14 8.66 28.91
C ARG A 895 -19.78 7.26 28.40
N VAL A 896 -18.92 7.19 27.39
CA VAL A 896 -18.27 5.94 26.98
C VAL A 896 -17.09 5.67 27.91
N ARG A 897 -17.09 4.53 28.59
CA ARG A 897 -15.99 4.06 29.45
C ARG A 897 -15.10 3.10 28.69
N GLY A 898 -13.81 3.13 28.98
CA GLY A 898 -12.83 2.18 28.48
C GLY A 898 -12.36 1.15 29.49
N TYR A 899 -11.98 0.00 28.96
CA TYR A 899 -11.45 -1.13 29.70
C TYR A 899 -10.26 -1.73 28.97
N LEU A 900 -9.18 -2.04 29.69
CA LEU A 900 -8.01 -2.73 29.17
C LEU A 900 -7.92 -4.14 29.77
N TYR A 901 -7.70 -5.14 28.93
CA TYR A 901 -7.57 -6.51 29.38
C TYR A 901 -6.24 -6.74 30.13
N ASP A 902 -6.32 -7.13 31.39
CA ASP A 902 -5.20 -7.62 32.17
C ASP A 902 -5.00 -9.12 31.88
N ARG A 903 -4.02 -9.42 31.02
CA ARG A 903 -3.70 -10.78 30.60
C ARG A 903 -3.31 -11.70 31.75
N THR A 904 -2.63 -11.18 32.79
CA THR A 904 -2.15 -11.94 33.94
C THR A 904 -3.29 -12.33 34.86
N ALA A 905 -4.16 -11.37 35.18
CA ALA A 905 -5.30 -11.60 36.05
C ALA A 905 -6.50 -12.22 35.31
N GLY A 906 -6.56 -12.12 33.98
CA GLY A 906 -7.75 -12.50 33.21
C GLY A 906 -8.97 -11.63 33.50
N THR A 907 -8.73 -10.36 33.82
CA THR A 907 -9.75 -9.38 34.21
C THR A 907 -9.58 -8.08 33.42
N TRP A 908 -10.47 -7.11 33.61
CA TRP A 908 -10.50 -5.86 32.84
C TRP A 908 -10.30 -4.66 33.76
N LYS A 909 -9.26 -3.87 33.49
CA LYS A 909 -8.95 -2.61 34.18
C LYS A 909 -9.85 -1.50 33.62
N PRO A 910 -10.66 -0.83 34.43
CA PRO A 910 -11.48 0.30 33.98
C PRO A 910 -10.67 1.61 33.92
N ASP A 911 -11.09 2.51 33.04
CA ASP A 911 -10.53 3.87 32.88
C ASP A 911 -10.75 4.80 34.08
N THR A 912 -11.48 4.35 35.11
CA THR A 912 -11.66 5.06 36.38
C THR A 912 -10.57 4.73 37.40
N GLY A 913 -9.78 3.68 37.17
CA GLY A 913 -8.83 3.13 38.15
C GLY A 913 -9.48 2.38 39.30
N THR A 914 -10.79 2.10 39.23
CA THR A 914 -11.47 1.24 40.20
C THR A 914 -11.06 -0.23 40.03
N ALA A 915 -11.52 -1.11 40.94
CA ALA A 915 -11.19 -2.54 40.89
C ALA A 915 -11.53 -3.17 39.53
N ASN A 916 -10.68 -4.10 39.09
CA ASN A 916 -10.87 -4.84 37.85
C ASN A 916 -12.18 -5.64 37.90
N ILE A 917 -12.81 -5.80 36.73
CA ILE A 917 -14.02 -6.63 36.57
C ILE A 917 -13.72 -7.90 35.77
N THR A 918 -14.51 -8.94 35.97
CA THR A 918 -14.38 -10.19 35.22
C THR A 918 -14.90 -10.03 33.79
N THR A 919 -14.45 -10.89 32.87
CA THR A 919 -15.02 -10.94 31.51
C THR A 919 -16.54 -11.18 31.53
N ALA A 920 -17.04 -12.01 32.46
CA ALA A 920 -18.46 -12.24 32.62
C ALA A 920 -19.21 -10.96 33.04
N ALA A 921 -18.66 -10.20 33.98
CA ALA A 921 -19.25 -8.92 34.41
C ALA A 921 -19.25 -7.88 33.29
N LEU A 922 -18.15 -7.77 32.54
CA LEU A 922 -18.07 -6.86 31.39
C LEU A 922 -19.10 -7.24 30.31
N ARG A 923 -19.22 -8.53 29.96
CA ARG A 923 -20.25 -9.01 29.02
C ARG A 923 -21.68 -8.74 29.52
N ALA A 924 -21.91 -8.85 30.82
CA ALA A 924 -23.24 -8.63 31.41
C ALA A 924 -23.73 -7.18 31.25
N LEU A 925 -22.84 -6.20 31.07
CA LEU A 925 -23.25 -4.81 30.77
C LEU A 925 -24.07 -4.74 29.48
N ALA A 926 -23.69 -5.51 28.45
CA ALA A 926 -24.37 -5.54 27.16
C ALA A 926 -25.82 -6.07 27.21
N SER A 927 -26.22 -6.72 28.31
CA SER A 927 -27.62 -7.13 28.51
C SER A 927 -28.57 -5.94 28.66
N THR A 928 -28.05 -4.75 28.98
CA THR A 928 -28.82 -3.52 29.05
C THR A 928 -28.80 -2.81 27.70
N ALA A 929 -29.98 -2.57 27.11
CA ALA A 929 -30.09 -1.80 25.87
C ALA A 929 -29.44 -0.41 26.06
N GLY A 930 -28.57 -0.02 25.13
CA GLY A 930 -27.79 1.20 25.24
C GLY A 930 -26.46 1.09 25.99
N GLN A 931 -26.09 -0.12 26.42
CA GLN A 931 -24.78 -0.43 27.00
C GLN A 931 -24.06 -1.50 26.17
N GLU A 932 -24.17 -1.42 24.85
CA GLU A 932 -23.43 -2.31 23.94
C GLU A 932 -21.93 -2.24 24.24
N VAL A 933 -21.26 -3.40 24.24
CA VAL A 933 -19.84 -3.50 24.57
C VAL A 933 -19.06 -3.85 23.31
N THR A 934 -18.21 -2.94 22.86
CA THR A 934 -17.34 -3.14 21.70
C THR A 934 -15.96 -3.58 22.16
N PHE A 935 -15.51 -4.76 21.72
CA PHE A 935 -14.18 -5.32 21.97
C PHE A 935 -13.29 -5.09 20.74
N THR A 936 -12.04 -4.70 20.93
CA THR A 936 -11.09 -4.47 19.82
C THR A 936 -9.71 -4.98 20.20
N ALA A 937 -9.13 -5.85 19.36
CA ALA A 937 -7.72 -6.19 19.44
C ALA A 937 -6.91 -5.07 18.76
N VAL A 938 -5.98 -4.47 19.50
CA VAL A 938 -5.16 -3.35 19.05
C VAL A 938 -3.68 -3.74 19.10
N PRO A 939 -2.79 -3.02 18.37
CA PRO A 939 -1.36 -3.31 18.41
C PRO A 939 -0.84 -3.36 19.86
N PRO A 940 0.02 -4.34 20.20
CA PRO A 940 0.66 -4.38 21.52
C PRO A 940 1.35 -3.04 21.85
N GLY A 941 1.13 -2.54 23.06
CA GLY A 941 1.63 -1.24 23.51
C GLY A 941 0.61 -0.11 23.36
N SER A 942 -0.32 -0.22 22.40
CA SER A 942 -1.36 0.81 22.16
C SER A 942 -2.55 0.72 23.10
N GLY A 943 -2.70 -0.39 23.85
CA GLY A 943 -3.88 -0.66 24.66
C GLY A 943 -4.14 0.38 25.75
N LEU A 944 -3.10 0.85 26.44
CA LEU A 944 -3.23 1.87 27.49
C LEU A 944 -3.81 3.17 26.92
N ARG A 945 -3.22 3.66 25.83
CA ARG A 945 -3.65 4.87 25.13
C ARG A 945 -5.09 4.76 24.65
N ILE A 946 -5.44 3.65 24.01
CA ILE A 946 -6.77 3.49 23.41
C ILE A 946 -7.83 3.28 24.48
N ALA A 947 -7.53 2.56 25.56
CA ALA A 947 -8.51 2.18 26.57
C ALA A 947 -8.65 3.16 27.72
N LEU A 948 -7.54 3.59 28.34
CA LEU A 948 -7.55 4.14 29.69
C LEU A 948 -6.98 5.56 29.81
N ASP A 949 -6.00 5.95 29.00
CA ASP A 949 -5.28 7.22 29.12
C ASP A 949 -4.97 7.75 27.71
N ARG A 950 -5.95 8.43 27.12
CA ARG A 950 -5.93 8.85 25.70
C ARG A 950 -4.74 9.74 25.37
N ASN A 951 -4.35 10.62 26.29
CA ASN A 951 -3.28 11.61 26.14
C ASN A 951 -1.95 11.20 26.78
N MET A 952 -1.89 10.02 27.39
CA MET A 952 -0.69 9.46 28.00
C MET A 952 -0.06 10.42 29.03
N ASP A 953 -0.89 11.17 29.75
CA ASP A 953 -0.44 12.13 30.77
C ASP A 953 -0.29 11.49 32.16
N GLY A 954 -0.62 10.20 32.28
CA GLY A 954 -0.57 9.42 33.51
C GLY A 954 -1.86 9.48 34.34
N ARG A 955 -2.85 10.27 33.93
CA ARG A 955 -4.20 10.30 34.51
C ARG A 955 -5.15 9.53 33.60
N LEU A 956 -5.94 8.63 34.20
CA LEU A 956 -6.90 7.86 33.41
C LEU A 956 -8.08 8.75 32.98
N ASP A 957 -8.62 8.51 31.77
CA ASP A 957 -9.72 9.26 31.15
C ASP A 957 -10.97 9.38 32.05
N GLY A 958 -11.17 8.43 32.95
CA GLY A 958 -12.30 8.37 33.85
C GLY A 958 -12.10 9.06 35.21
N GLN A 959 -10.93 9.66 35.46
CA GLN A 959 -10.55 10.28 36.75
C GLN A 959 -10.77 11.78 36.79
#